data_AF-A0A1H0CQ56-F1
#
_entry.id   AF-A0A1H0CQ56-F1
#
_cell.length_a   1.000
_cell.length_b   1.000
_cell.length_c   1.000
_cell.angle_alpha   90.00
_cell.angle_beta   90.00
_cell.angle_gamma   90.00
#
_symmetry.space_group_name_H-M   'P 1'
#
loop_
_entity.id
_entity.type
_entity.pdbx_description
1 polymer ?
#
loop_
_entity_poly.entity_id
_entity_poly.type
_entity_poly.pdbx_seq_one_letter_code
_entity_poly.pdbx_strand_id
1 'polypeptide(L)'
;MTIWPRLQGRLSTALGRARGGLGHIDGRSGGQLLGWAARSGAGGGALRVGMFGGRRFLAGTVANIFRGDLAEAGIGDGHHGFAFALTPELLSAAARAGGMVTLRALDPPGHEIGSLPLAAPAGAPPPRGQVPAALQDRLFGAMAALSFRRELPMPDGAAPALEPHALLFEPRDPARGGFAYGAYLRDRFGLPDGDGRDFLRWYLRHYAGLRNGLRVPIPARMIAELNAPAGPGGLSLATCLLQDSPAEVEEDFEAIYRWAARQVRAIHCADCLVPDRYADGLAGVPAEWQGRDWAPSRYMLRLRADEPALAALDLSTHTGRRWLALSMLALAVADPCTLRYLPAGLIERALDERAGESPFSAFVRAQSVPGAPVLTRADYAAALRLSGYDLDRGRFASLTAAGDRLEAAALPPAPGPVETDVQIIGPFGKSSGLGQAARLSALMLDKTGLRINRVDFDLDNPAPDQGAAGTGPCRRARVNLIHLNAESVPLAFAYLPDVFSGAYNIGYFFWELDSPADCHRLGMGLLDEIWVSGDYGVEIYRPATGRPVTNVGMCVAEMPEVDRAQARAGLRARFGFARDSFVFFLSFDSFSFVRRKNPAGAVRAFRDAFPNDPGVRLVIKTQNRRRISDPAHRAEWDGIEAAMRADPRIAVLDETMDHAALWHLMAGCDAYLSLHRSEGWGFGMIEAMALRVPVVCTAYSGNMAFCNDDTAFLVGASPVEAAPGDYIFVRPGQCWGEPDHAQAVAQLRAVRGDAALRDARAGAAWCNVQDRFAADAVAGRYAARLRRILEGR
;
A
#
# COMPACT_ATOMS: atom_id res chain seq x y z
N MET A 1 -5.94 -22.29 -8.46
CA MET A 1 -4.67 -23.03 -8.36
C MET A 1 -4.89 -24.04 -7.25
N THR A 2 -5.15 -25.28 -7.63
CA THR A 2 -5.66 -26.36 -6.77
C THR A 2 -4.56 -27.43 -6.63
N ILE A 3 -4.71 -28.32 -5.63
CA ILE A 3 -3.80 -29.39 -5.14
C ILE A 3 -3.02 -28.85 -3.91
N TRP A 4 -3.34 -29.13 -2.64
CA TRP A 4 -3.47 -30.45 -2.01
C TRP A 4 -4.16 -30.44 -0.62
N PRO A 5 -5.23 -31.23 -0.41
CA PRO A 5 -5.94 -31.41 0.86
C PRO A 5 -5.40 -32.47 1.86
N ARG A 6 -4.08 -32.70 2.04
CA ARG A 6 -3.61 -33.79 2.97
C ARG A 6 -2.78 -33.40 4.19
N LEU A 7 -2.83 -32.14 4.65
CA LEU A 7 -2.25 -31.77 5.95
C LEU A 7 -3.28 -31.52 7.06
N GLN A 8 -4.58 -31.62 6.76
CA GLN A 8 -5.66 -31.49 7.76
C GLN A 8 -5.68 -32.61 8.81
N GLY A 9 -5.05 -33.76 8.56
CA GLY A 9 -5.16 -34.96 9.42
C GLY A 9 -4.37 -34.96 10.73
N ARG A 10 -3.57 -33.93 11.04
CA ARG A 10 -2.85 -33.82 12.33
C ARG A 10 -3.13 -32.55 13.14
N LEU A 11 -3.81 -31.56 12.56
CA LEU A 11 -4.23 -30.34 13.26
C LEU A 11 -5.67 -30.42 13.78
N SER A 12 -6.50 -31.34 13.28
CA SER A 12 -7.91 -31.44 13.66
C SER A 12 -8.19 -32.19 14.97
N THR A 13 -7.19 -32.83 15.60
CA THR A 13 -7.37 -33.58 16.86
C THR A 13 -7.05 -32.80 18.14
N ALA A 14 -6.62 -31.53 18.04
CA ALA A 14 -6.44 -30.66 19.21
C ALA A 14 -7.59 -29.66 19.43
N LEU A 15 -8.55 -29.57 18.51
CA LEU A 15 -9.71 -28.67 18.60
C LEU A 15 -10.90 -29.39 19.25
N GLY A 16 -10.74 -29.70 20.53
CA GLY A 16 -11.76 -30.34 21.35
C GLY A 16 -11.77 -29.79 22.77
N ARG A 17 -12.48 -28.66 22.97
CA ARG A 17 -12.92 -28.09 24.27
C ARG A 17 -11.81 -27.66 25.24
N ALA A 18 -11.40 -26.39 25.18
CA ALA A 18 -10.98 -25.65 26.38
C ALA A 18 -11.33 -24.16 26.25
N ARG A 19 -12.04 -23.59 27.24
CA ARG A 19 -12.31 -22.14 27.38
C ARG A 19 -11.11 -21.42 28.04
N GLY A 20 -9.89 -21.71 27.58
CA GLY A 20 -8.62 -21.11 27.99
C GLY A 20 -7.73 -20.95 26.76
N GLY A 21 -6.69 -20.11 26.82
CA GLY A 21 -5.83 -19.83 25.67
C GLY A 21 -5.29 -21.08 24.95
N LEU A 22 -4.87 -20.93 23.69
CA LEU A 22 -4.25 -22.00 22.91
C LEU A 22 -2.72 -21.85 22.95
N GLY A 23 -1.98 -22.96 22.90
CA GLY A 23 -0.53 -22.89 22.78
C GLY A 23 0.13 -24.24 22.56
N HIS A 24 1.39 -24.21 22.12
CA HIS A 24 2.20 -25.40 21.88
C HIS A 24 3.67 -25.13 22.22
N ILE A 25 4.37 -26.19 22.64
CA ILE A 25 5.81 -26.18 22.86
C ILE A 25 6.47 -26.89 21.68
N ASP A 26 7.22 -26.14 20.87
CA ASP A 26 7.87 -26.69 19.68
C ASP A 26 9.13 -27.50 20.06
N GLY A 27 9.82 -27.09 21.13
CA GLY A 27 10.98 -27.79 21.66
C GLY A 27 12.17 -26.88 21.99
N ARG A 28 13.34 -27.49 22.20
CA ARG A 28 14.60 -26.78 22.51
C ARG A 28 15.46 -26.64 21.27
N SER A 29 15.96 -25.44 21.01
CA SER A 29 16.93 -25.16 19.94
C SER A 29 17.74 -23.91 20.30
N GLY A 30 19.03 -23.87 19.95
CA GLY A 30 19.88 -22.68 20.15
C GLY A 30 19.99 -22.18 21.60
N GLY A 31 19.96 -23.09 22.59
CA GLY A 31 19.94 -22.69 24.00
C GLY A 31 18.65 -21.95 24.41
N GLN A 32 17.59 -22.05 23.62
CA GLN A 32 16.28 -21.50 23.91
C GLN A 32 15.22 -22.59 23.95
N LEU A 33 14.11 -22.31 24.64
CA LEU A 33 12.88 -23.08 24.59
C LEU A 33 11.84 -22.27 23.83
N LEU A 34 11.33 -22.85 22.75
CA LEU A 34 10.44 -22.19 21.79
C LEU A 34 9.02 -22.76 21.85
N GLY A 35 8.06 -21.91 21.50
CA GLY A 35 6.67 -22.28 21.37
C GLY A 35 5.83 -21.11 20.91
N TRP A 36 4.52 -21.27 20.99
CA TRP A 36 3.56 -20.20 20.74
C TRP A 36 2.39 -20.26 21.72
N ALA A 37 1.81 -19.11 21.99
CA ALA A 37 0.63 -18.99 22.86
C ALA A 37 -0.24 -17.81 22.41
N ALA A 38 -1.54 -18.06 22.25
CA ALA A 38 -2.51 -17.07 21.80
C ALA A 38 -3.81 -17.15 22.61
N ARG A 39 -4.55 -16.03 22.66
CA ARG A 39 -5.90 -16.00 23.25
C ARG A 39 -6.89 -16.69 22.32
N SER A 40 -7.80 -17.47 22.88
CA SER A 40 -8.95 -17.99 22.13
C SER A 40 -9.98 -16.86 21.91
N GLY A 41 -9.98 -16.24 20.71
CA GLY A 41 -10.91 -15.16 20.34
C GLY A 41 -10.20 -13.93 19.76
N ALA A 42 -10.98 -13.02 19.14
CA ALA A 42 -10.53 -11.90 18.30
C ALA A 42 -9.86 -10.71 19.04
N GLY A 43 -8.93 -10.98 19.95
CA GLY A 43 -8.11 -9.97 20.63
C GLY A 43 -6.62 -10.16 20.32
N GLY A 44 -6.10 -9.37 19.38
CA GLY A 44 -4.69 -9.38 18.92
C GLY A 44 -3.71 -8.70 19.89
N GLY A 45 -3.61 -9.21 21.12
CA GLY A 45 -2.64 -8.74 22.11
C GLY A 45 -1.63 -9.82 22.49
N ALA A 46 -0.36 -9.46 22.61
CA ALA A 46 0.70 -10.39 23.02
C ALA A 46 0.46 -10.93 24.44
N LEU A 47 0.59 -12.25 24.61
CA LEU A 47 0.26 -12.95 25.86
C LEU A 47 1.53 -13.17 26.70
N ARG A 48 1.44 -13.00 28.03
CA ARG A 48 2.59 -13.30 28.91
C ARG A 48 2.66 -14.78 29.24
N VAL A 49 3.81 -15.40 28.97
CA VAL A 49 4.08 -16.81 29.23
C VAL A 49 5.09 -16.93 30.37
N GLY A 50 4.81 -17.79 31.33
CA GLY A 50 5.66 -18.07 32.48
C GLY A 50 6.14 -19.52 32.51
N MET A 51 7.39 -19.72 32.88
CA MET A 51 8.01 -21.02 33.13
C MET A 51 8.05 -21.31 34.63
N PHE A 52 7.63 -22.50 35.03
CA PHE A 52 7.55 -22.93 36.42
C PHE A 52 8.25 -24.27 36.65
N GLY A 53 8.94 -24.40 37.78
CA GLY A 53 9.42 -25.67 38.32
C GLY A 53 8.58 -26.05 39.52
N GLY A 54 7.67 -27.02 39.36
CA GLY A 54 6.62 -27.29 40.35
C GLY A 54 5.69 -26.08 40.53
N ARG A 55 5.60 -25.55 41.76
CA ARG A 55 4.82 -24.32 42.07
C ARG A 55 5.64 -23.03 41.97
N ARG A 56 6.96 -23.12 41.72
CA ARG A 56 7.88 -21.97 41.74
C ARG A 56 8.01 -21.37 40.34
N PHE A 57 7.81 -20.06 40.23
CA PHE A 57 8.08 -19.30 39.00
C PHE A 57 9.58 -19.19 38.76
N LEU A 58 10.01 -19.45 37.53
CA LEU A 58 11.42 -19.45 37.13
C LEU A 58 11.76 -18.30 36.17
N ALA A 59 10.93 -18.05 35.15
CA ALA A 59 11.13 -16.99 34.16
C ALA A 59 9.81 -16.64 33.46
N GLY A 60 9.73 -15.43 32.89
CA GLY A 60 8.57 -14.98 32.09
C GLY A 60 9.02 -14.28 30.80
N THR A 61 8.20 -14.41 29.76
CA THR A 61 8.40 -13.75 28.46
C THR A 61 7.06 -13.33 27.86
N VAL A 62 7.09 -12.60 26.75
CA VAL A 62 5.91 -12.18 26.01
C VAL A 62 5.87 -12.96 24.69
N ALA A 63 4.72 -13.50 24.34
CA ALA A 63 4.46 -14.14 23.06
C ALA A 63 4.12 -13.09 22.01
N ASN A 64 5.15 -12.45 21.44
CA ASN A 64 5.04 -11.39 20.42
C ASN A 64 5.94 -11.59 19.21
N ILE A 65 6.60 -12.75 19.10
CA ILE A 65 7.47 -13.06 17.96
C ILE A 65 6.58 -13.43 16.77
N PHE A 66 6.80 -12.77 15.63
CA PHE A 66 6.07 -13.04 14.41
C PHE A 66 6.36 -14.44 13.86
N ARG A 67 5.29 -15.12 13.45
CA ARG A 67 5.29 -16.46 12.87
C ARG A 67 4.24 -16.55 11.78
N GLY A 68 4.71 -16.77 10.54
CA GLY A 68 3.85 -16.88 9.36
C GLY A 68 2.87 -18.05 9.43
N ASP A 69 3.29 -19.18 10.01
CA ASP A 69 2.45 -20.37 10.19
C ASP A 69 1.25 -20.12 11.12
N LEU A 70 1.39 -19.23 12.10
CA LEU A 70 0.29 -18.84 13.00
C LEU A 70 -0.69 -17.87 12.32
N ALA A 71 -0.17 -16.91 11.53
CA ALA A 71 -1.01 -16.00 10.75
C ALA A 71 -1.87 -16.76 9.72
N GLU A 72 -1.28 -17.74 9.02
CA GLU A 72 -1.99 -18.58 8.05
C GLU A 72 -3.01 -19.52 8.70
N ALA A 73 -2.74 -19.99 9.94
CA ALA A 73 -3.67 -20.78 10.72
C ALA A 73 -4.84 -19.95 11.33
N GLY A 74 -4.90 -18.64 11.04
CA GLY A 74 -5.92 -17.73 11.58
C GLY A 74 -5.74 -17.40 13.06
N ILE A 75 -4.53 -17.60 13.60
CA ILE A 75 -4.19 -17.28 14.99
C ILE A 75 -3.69 -15.83 15.03
N GLY A 76 -4.62 -14.90 15.27
CA GLY A 76 -4.36 -13.46 15.41
C GLY A 76 -3.63 -12.85 14.22
N ASP A 77 -2.58 -12.06 14.46
CA ASP A 77 -1.79 -11.35 13.44
C ASP A 77 -0.42 -12.03 13.18
N GLY A 78 -0.24 -13.25 13.67
CA GLY A 78 1.02 -13.99 13.60
C GLY A 78 2.04 -13.66 14.70
N HIS A 79 1.86 -12.60 15.49
CA HIS A 79 2.79 -12.23 16.58
C HIS A 79 2.46 -12.96 17.89
N HIS A 80 2.52 -14.28 17.85
CA HIS A 80 2.17 -15.14 18.99
C HIS A 80 3.23 -16.18 19.35
N GLY A 81 4.41 -16.13 18.73
CA GLY A 81 5.56 -16.93 19.13
C GLY A 81 6.22 -16.41 20.40
N PHE A 82 6.78 -17.31 21.21
CA PHE A 82 7.61 -16.97 22.36
C PHE A 82 8.94 -17.74 22.35
N ALA A 83 9.93 -17.16 23.01
CA ALA A 83 11.22 -17.80 23.26
C ALA A 83 11.68 -17.54 24.70
N PHE A 84 12.15 -18.59 25.37
CA PHE A 84 12.86 -18.49 26.64
C PHE A 84 14.34 -18.77 26.42
N ALA A 85 15.20 -17.82 26.77
CA ALA A 85 16.64 -18.08 26.85
C ALA A 85 16.92 -19.03 28.02
N LEU A 86 17.53 -20.17 27.74
CA LEU A 86 17.92 -21.16 28.75
C LEU A 86 19.31 -20.81 29.27
N THR A 87 19.37 -19.80 30.14
CA THR A 87 20.63 -19.42 30.78
C THR A 87 21.10 -20.50 31.76
N PRO A 88 22.40 -20.57 32.08
CA PRO A 88 22.92 -21.51 33.09
C PRO A 88 22.21 -21.41 34.44
N GLU A 89 21.79 -20.21 34.85
CA GLU A 89 21.07 -19.95 36.10
C GLU A 89 19.65 -20.52 36.03
N LEU A 90 18.96 -20.34 34.91
CA LEU A 90 17.61 -20.88 34.68
C LEU A 90 17.63 -22.41 34.63
N LEU A 91 18.63 -22.97 33.96
CA LEU A 91 18.83 -24.43 33.87
C LEU A 91 19.18 -25.03 35.23
N SER A 92 20.01 -24.34 36.02
CA SER A 92 20.31 -24.73 37.41
C SER A 92 19.08 -24.61 38.31
N ALA A 93 18.25 -23.59 38.13
CA ALA A 93 17.00 -23.40 38.87
C ALA A 93 15.97 -24.48 38.52
N ALA A 94 15.84 -24.83 37.25
CA ALA A 94 15.00 -25.93 36.78
C ALA A 94 15.47 -27.29 37.31
N ALA A 95 16.78 -27.55 37.29
CA ALA A 95 17.37 -28.77 37.86
C ALA A 95 17.06 -28.91 39.36
N ARG A 96 17.22 -27.84 40.15
CA ARG A 96 16.85 -27.82 41.59
C ARG A 96 15.36 -28.02 41.85
N ALA A 97 14.51 -27.72 40.87
CA ALA A 97 13.07 -27.93 40.95
C ALA A 97 12.62 -29.31 40.42
N GLY A 98 13.56 -30.25 40.20
CA GLY A 98 13.28 -31.61 39.76
C GLY A 98 13.45 -31.86 38.26
N GLY A 99 14.00 -30.90 37.50
CA GLY A 99 14.39 -31.08 36.09
C GLY A 99 13.23 -31.05 35.08
N MET A 100 11.98 -30.97 35.55
CA MET A 100 10.78 -30.78 34.72
C MET A 100 10.28 -29.35 34.86
N VAL A 101 9.97 -28.70 33.74
CA VAL A 101 9.38 -27.36 33.73
C VAL A 101 8.02 -27.35 33.05
N THR A 102 7.13 -26.50 33.54
CA THR A 102 5.78 -26.30 33.03
C THR A 102 5.62 -24.87 32.52
N LEU A 103 5.11 -24.70 31.31
CA LEU A 103 4.80 -23.39 30.73
C LEU A 103 3.32 -23.05 30.89
N ARG A 104 3.03 -21.83 31.36
CA ARG A 104 1.66 -21.35 31.61
C ARG A 104 1.46 -19.94 31.09
N ALA A 105 0.28 -19.67 30.57
CA ALA A 105 -0.20 -18.31 30.37
C ALA A 105 -0.39 -17.63 31.74
N LEU A 106 0.22 -16.45 31.92
CA LEU A 106 0.16 -15.69 33.18
C LEU A 106 -1.05 -14.75 33.25
N ASP A 107 -1.68 -14.46 32.11
CA ASP A 107 -2.90 -13.64 32.07
C ASP A 107 -4.15 -14.51 32.34
N PRO A 108 -5.15 -14.04 33.14
CA PRO A 108 -6.29 -14.88 33.53
C PRO A 108 -7.24 -15.23 32.37
N PRO A 109 -7.84 -16.45 32.36
CA PRO A 109 -7.58 -17.57 33.27
C PRO A 109 -6.30 -18.33 32.87
N GLY A 110 -5.37 -18.50 33.81
CA GLY A 110 -4.04 -19.07 33.57
C GLY A 110 -4.12 -20.52 33.05
N HIS A 111 -3.83 -20.69 31.77
CA HIS A 111 -3.87 -21.96 31.06
C HIS A 111 -2.47 -22.58 30.96
N GLU A 112 -2.36 -23.89 31.14
CA GLU A 112 -1.11 -24.64 30.97
C GLU A 112 -0.89 -24.98 29.50
N ILE A 113 0.22 -24.50 28.95
CA ILE A 113 0.60 -24.71 27.54
C ILE A 113 1.22 -26.11 27.35
N GLY A 114 2.01 -26.57 28.34
CA GLY A 114 2.63 -27.90 28.34
C GLY A 114 3.79 -28.02 29.34
N SER A 115 4.33 -29.23 29.47
CA SER A 115 5.46 -29.54 30.35
C SER A 115 6.54 -30.32 29.61
N LEU A 116 7.82 -30.05 29.91
CA LEU A 116 8.96 -30.73 29.29
C LEU A 116 10.18 -30.82 30.24
N PRO A 117 11.10 -31.80 30.04
CA PRO A 117 12.35 -31.87 30.78
C PRO A 117 13.36 -30.81 30.30
N LEU A 118 14.05 -30.17 31.24
CA LEU A 118 15.03 -29.11 31.00
C LEU A 118 16.39 -29.47 31.66
N ALA A 119 17.24 -30.20 30.92
CA ALA A 119 18.59 -30.57 31.37
C ALA A 119 19.63 -29.46 31.17
N ALA A 120 20.55 -29.29 32.13
CA ALA A 120 21.64 -28.31 32.10
C ALA A 120 22.74 -28.64 31.06
N PRO A 121 23.47 -27.66 30.49
CA PRO A 121 24.52 -27.90 29.50
C PRO A 121 25.90 -27.62 30.11
N ALA A 122 26.79 -28.60 30.06
CA ALA A 122 28.22 -28.37 30.20
C ALA A 122 28.96 -28.97 29.00
N GLY A 123 29.56 -28.09 28.19
CA GLY A 123 30.89 -28.29 27.63
C GLY A 123 31.11 -29.29 26.50
N ALA A 124 30.08 -29.79 25.82
CA ALA A 124 30.32 -30.56 24.60
C ALA A 124 30.65 -29.62 23.43
N PRO A 125 31.77 -29.82 22.70
CA PRO A 125 31.97 -29.13 21.43
C PRO A 125 30.81 -29.46 20.48
N PRO A 126 30.44 -28.54 19.57
CA PRO A 126 29.41 -28.82 18.58
C PRO A 126 29.75 -30.13 17.84
N PRO A 127 28.75 -30.96 17.49
CA PRO A 127 28.94 -32.12 16.62
C PRO A 127 29.84 -31.77 15.43
N ARG A 128 30.73 -32.67 15.01
CA ARG A 128 31.68 -32.41 13.91
C ARG A 128 30.96 -31.80 12.70
N GLY A 129 31.38 -30.59 12.30
CA GLY A 129 30.82 -29.86 11.16
C GLY A 129 29.84 -28.73 11.50
N GLN A 130 29.41 -28.59 12.77
CA GLN A 130 28.57 -27.48 13.21
C GLN A 130 29.39 -26.25 13.63
N VAL A 131 28.87 -25.06 13.30
CA VAL A 131 29.46 -23.79 13.71
C VAL A 131 29.26 -23.52 15.22
N PRO A 132 30.01 -22.58 15.83
CA PRO A 132 29.74 -22.17 17.22
C PRO A 132 28.29 -21.71 17.41
N ALA A 133 27.71 -21.97 18.58
CA ALA A 133 26.29 -21.69 18.87
C ALA A 133 25.88 -20.24 18.57
N ALA A 134 26.71 -19.26 18.96
CA ALA A 134 26.45 -17.85 18.68
C ALA A 134 26.35 -17.54 17.17
N LEU A 135 27.13 -18.23 16.34
CA LEU A 135 27.05 -18.11 14.88
C LEU A 135 25.84 -18.86 14.32
N GLN A 136 25.49 -20.00 14.89
CA GLN A 136 24.28 -20.74 14.51
C GLN A 136 23.03 -19.88 14.71
N ASP A 137 22.91 -19.20 15.86
CA ASP A 137 21.81 -18.29 16.17
C ASP A 137 21.73 -17.12 15.17
N ARG A 138 22.90 -16.55 14.83
CA ARG A 138 23.01 -15.44 13.86
C ARG A 138 22.57 -15.84 12.44
N LEU A 139 22.84 -17.08 12.05
CA LEU A 139 22.53 -17.61 10.72
C LEU A 139 21.10 -18.15 10.60
N PHE A 140 20.45 -18.47 11.72
CA PHE A 140 19.16 -19.16 11.76
C PHE A 140 18.11 -18.52 10.84
N GLY A 141 17.85 -17.21 10.98
CA GLY A 141 16.84 -16.52 10.19
C GLY A 141 17.12 -16.58 8.68
N ALA A 142 18.40 -16.49 8.30
CA ALA A 142 18.80 -16.55 6.90
C ALA A 142 18.68 -17.97 6.31
N MET A 143 19.03 -19.00 7.09
CA MET A 143 18.86 -20.40 6.69
C MET A 143 17.38 -20.80 6.61
N ALA A 144 16.55 -20.32 7.53
CA ALA A 144 15.11 -20.52 7.48
C ALA A 144 14.49 -19.86 6.24
N ALA A 145 14.86 -18.61 5.93
CA ALA A 145 14.42 -17.90 4.73
C ALA A 145 14.83 -18.64 3.44
N LEU A 146 16.07 -19.15 3.40
CA LEU A 146 16.59 -19.93 2.27
C LEU A 146 15.80 -21.24 2.06
N SER A 147 15.44 -21.91 3.16
CA SER A 147 14.67 -23.16 3.11
C SER A 147 13.24 -22.93 2.65
N PHE A 148 12.58 -21.88 3.16
CA PHE A 148 11.22 -21.50 2.77
C PHE A 148 11.13 -21.06 1.30
N ARG A 149 12.07 -20.21 0.85
CA ARG A 149 12.05 -19.64 -0.51
C ARG A 149 12.20 -20.67 -1.61
N ARG A 150 12.82 -21.81 -1.30
CA ARG A 150 12.95 -22.95 -2.21
C ARG A 150 11.59 -23.57 -2.59
N GLU A 151 10.58 -23.43 -1.73
CA GLU A 151 9.25 -23.98 -1.95
C GLU A 151 8.33 -23.03 -2.74
N LEU A 152 8.78 -21.79 -3.00
CA LEU A 152 7.99 -20.79 -3.71
C LEU A 152 8.08 -20.95 -5.24
N PRO A 153 7.00 -20.63 -5.98
CA PRO A 153 7.04 -20.55 -7.43
C PRO A 153 8.08 -19.53 -7.88
N MET A 154 8.92 -19.93 -8.83
CA MET A 154 10.03 -19.10 -9.27
C MET A 154 9.57 -18.00 -10.22
N PRO A 155 9.92 -16.72 -9.96
CA PRO A 155 9.82 -15.69 -10.97
C PRO A 155 10.71 -16.07 -12.17
N ASP A 156 10.14 -15.95 -13.37
CA ASP A 156 10.88 -16.17 -14.61
C ASP A 156 12.06 -15.17 -14.69
N GLY A 157 13.19 -15.60 -15.23
CA GLY A 157 14.42 -14.79 -15.26
C GLY A 157 14.40 -13.66 -16.28
N ALA A 158 13.32 -13.53 -17.05
CA ALA A 158 13.15 -12.51 -18.07
C ALA A 158 12.93 -11.14 -17.44
N ALA A 159 13.64 -10.13 -17.93
CA ALA A 159 13.40 -8.74 -17.55
C ALA A 159 12.07 -8.24 -18.17
N PRO A 160 11.27 -7.45 -17.46
CA PRO A 160 10.10 -6.81 -18.04
C PRO A 160 10.49 -5.81 -19.14
N ALA A 161 9.57 -5.55 -20.08
CA ALA A 161 9.84 -4.69 -21.24
C ALA A 161 9.93 -3.20 -20.86
N LEU A 162 9.07 -2.76 -19.94
CA LEU A 162 9.05 -1.43 -19.34
C LEU A 162 8.94 -0.27 -20.35
N GLU A 163 8.26 -0.48 -21.48
CA GLU A 163 8.17 0.48 -22.58
C GLU A 163 7.61 1.86 -22.15
N PRO A 164 6.41 1.97 -21.54
CA PRO A 164 5.89 3.28 -21.14
C PRO A 164 6.63 3.86 -19.92
N HIS A 165 7.38 3.05 -19.18
CA HIS A 165 8.06 3.47 -17.96
C HIS A 165 9.27 4.37 -18.24
N ALA A 166 9.83 4.34 -19.44
CA ALA A 166 10.90 5.24 -19.86
C ALA A 166 10.53 6.72 -19.66
N LEU A 167 9.22 7.05 -19.78
CA LEU A 167 8.72 8.41 -19.55
C LEU A 167 8.97 8.90 -18.12
N LEU A 168 9.01 8.01 -17.12
CA LEU A 168 9.30 8.37 -15.73
C LEU A 168 10.69 9.03 -15.59
N PHE A 169 11.63 8.67 -16.47
CA PHE A 169 13.04 9.08 -16.41
C PHE A 169 13.41 10.18 -17.40
N GLU A 170 12.44 10.64 -18.21
CA GLU A 170 12.67 11.66 -19.23
C GLU A 170 13.34 12.90 -18.62
N PRO A 171 14.42 13.43 -19.23
CA PRO A 171 15.08 14.64 -18.75
C PRO A 171 14.11 15.81 -18.57
N ARG A 172 14.28 16.49 -17.43
CA ARG A 172 13.63 17.76 -17.08
C ARG A 172 14.70 18.68 -16.50
N ASP A 173 14.34 19.93 -16.27
CA ASP A 173 15.23 20.96 -15.71
C ASP A 173 16.01 20.40 -14.49
N PRO A 174 17.35 20.25 -14.60
CA PRO A 174 18.18 19.77 -13.50
C PRO A 174 18.07 20.63 -12.24
N ALA A 175 17.84 21.94 -12.38
CA ALA A 175 17.66 22.86 -11.25
C ALA A 175 16.41 22.53 -10.42
N ARG A 176 15.45 21.79 -11.00
CA ARG A 176 14.22 21.35 -10.35
C ARG A 176 14.22 19.85 -10.00
N GLY A 177 15.39 19.22 -9.83
CA GLY A 177 15.47 17.79 -9.47
C GLY A 177 15.30 16.85 -10.67
N GLY A 178 15.98 17.20 -11.76
CA GLY A 178 15.70 16.85 -13.16
C GLY A 178 15.46 15.39 -13.53
N PHE A 179 14.17 15.03 -13.58
CA PHE A 179 13.55 14.01 -14.43
C PHE A 179 12.02 14.10 -14.28
N ALA A 180 11.25 13.46 -15.16
CA ALA A 180 9.80 13.60 -15.17
C ALA A 180 9.12 13.18 -13.84
N TYR A 181 9.52 12.05 -13.25
CA TYR A 181 8.99 11.61 -11.96
C TYR A 181 9.38 12.55 -10.80
N GLY A 182 10.61 13.10 -10.83
CA GLY A 182 11.03 14.10 -9.85
C GLY A 182 10.21 15.39 -9.90
N ALA A 183 9.96 15.91 -11.12
CA ALA A 183 9.11 17.08 -11.33
C ALA A 183 7.67 16.84 -10.87
N TYR A 184 7.10 15.68 -11.21
CA TYR A 184 5.78 15.26 -10.74
C TYR A 184 5.67 15.26 -9.20
N LEU A 185 6.70 14.77 -8.50
CA LEU A 185 6.69 14.75 -7.03
C LEU A 185 6.78 16.14 -6.42
N ARG A 186 7.51 17.08 -7.05
CA ARG A 186 7.53 18.46 -6.58
C ARG A 186 6.14 19.07 -6.60
N ASP A 187 5.41 18.90 -7.71
CA ASP A 187 4.05 19.40 -7.86
C ASP A 187 3.09 18.71 -6.88
N ARG A 188 3.21 17.37 -6.75
CA ARG A 188 2.34 16.58 -5.87
C ARG A 188 2.55 16.87 -4.38
N PHE A 189 3.78 17.17 -3.96
CA PHE A 189 4.10 17.46 -2.56
C PHE A 189 4.23 18.97 -2.26
N GLY A 190 3.98 19.85 -3.25
CA GLY A 190 4.08 21.30 -3.08
C GLY A 190 5.47 21.76 -2.67
N LEU A 191 6.52 21.13 -3.19
CA LEU A 191 7.90 21.44 -2.81
C LEU A 191 8.35 22.75 -3.47
N PRO A 192 9.01 23.67 -2.73
CA PRO A 192 9.40 24.97 -3.26
C PRO A 192 10.42 24.83 -4.39
N ASP A 193 10.37 25.76 -5.35
CA ASP A 193 11.43 25.94 -6.34
C ASP A 193 12.73 26.30 -5.58
N GLY A 194 13.70 25.39 -5.62
CA GLY A 194 14.91 25.45 -4.80
C GLY A 194 15.98 24.51 -5.34
N ASP A 195 17.19 24.61 -4.79
CA ASP A 195 18.38 23.86 -5.24
C ASP A 195 18.05 22.36 -5.46
N GLY A 196 18.47 21.83 -6.61
CA GLY A 196 18.35 20.42 -6.93
C GLY A 196 18.94 19.51 -5.85
N ARG A 197 19.97 19.95 -5.12
CA ARG A 197 20.54 19.19 -3.99
C ARG A 197 19.58 19.04 -2.81
N ASP A 198 18.81 20.07 -2.49
CA ASP A 198 17.83 20.00 -1.40
C ASP A 198 16.68 19.06 -1.75
N PHE A 199 16.23 19.10 -3.01
CA PHE A 199 15.28 18.12 -3.52
C PHE A 199 15.84 16.70 -3.47
N LEU A 200 17.07 16.46 -3.91
CA LEU A 200 17.68 15.13 -3.85
C LEU A 200 17.80 14.62 -2.41
N ARG A 201 18.14 15.49 -1.45
CA ARG A 201 18.17 15.14 -0.02
C ARG A 201 16.78 14.74 0.48
N TRP A 202 15.75 15.53 0.15
CA TRP A 202 14.36 15.19 0.48
C TRP A 202 13.94 13.88 -0.21
N TYR A 203 14.27 13.70 -1.48
CA TYR A 203 13.88 12.54 -2.28
C TYR A 203 14.47 11.24 -1.72
N LEU A 204 15.78 11.23 -1.44
CA LEU A 204 16.49 10.05 -0.96
C LEU A 204 16.26 9.77 0.53
N ARG A 205 16.04 10.78 1.38
CA ARG A 205 15.81 10.55 2.83
C ARG A 205 14.33 10.43 3.18
N HIS A 206 13.52 11.35 2.70
CA HIS A 206 12.11 11.45 3.09
C HIS A 206 11.24 10.60 2.17
N TYR A 207 11.25 10.87 0.86
CA TYR A 207 10.36 10.17 -0.06
C TYR A 207 10.66 8.66 -0.14
N ALA A 208 11.94 8.26 -0.20
CA ALA A 208 12.30 6.84 -0.14
C ALA A 208 11.85 6.16 1.16
N GLY A 209 11.94 6.85 2.29
CA GLY A 209 11.42 6.36 3.58
C GLY A 209 9.90 6.16 3.58
N LEU A 210 9.14 7.08 2.96
CA LEU A 210 7.68 6.95 2.83
C LEU A 210 7.24 5.70 2.04
N ARG A 211 8.12 5.16 1.18
CA ARG A 211 7.82 3.99 0.35
C ARG A 211 8.10 2.65 1.04
N ASN A 212 8.49 2.68 2.32
CA ASN A 212 8.58 1.50 3.19
C ASN A 212 9.30 0.30 2.56
N GLY A 213 10.48 0.54 1.97
CA GLY A 213 11.31 -0.50 1.36
C GLY A 213 11.19 -0.66 -0.16
N LEU A 214 10.22 -0.02 -0.81
CA LEU A 214 10.14 -0.04 -2.28
C LEU A 214 11.22 0.85 -2.90
N ARG A 215 11.74 0.43 -4.06
CA ARG A 215 12.82 1.15 -4.76
C ARG A 215 12.25 2.33 -5.53
N VAL A 216 12.57 3.53 -5.06
CA VAL A 216 12.17 4.78 -5.74
C VAL A 216 12.83 4.93 -7.11
N PRO A 217 12.13 5.50 -8.11
CA PRO A 217 12.69 5.73 -9.45
C PRO A 217 13.94 6.63 -9.44
N ILE A 218 15.05 6.21 -10.04
CA ILE A 218 16.24 7.07 -10.19
C ILE A 218 16.81 6.90 -11.60
N PRO A 219 16.94 7.97 -12.42
CA PRO A 219 17.51 7.85 -13.76
C PRO A 219 18.97 7.39 -13.74
N ALA A 220 19.40 6.65 -14.76
CA ALA A 220 20.78 6.16 -14.90
C ALA A 220 21.83 7.28 -14.78
N ARG A 221 21.57 8.42 -15.45
CA ARG A 221 22.44 9.62 -15.38
C ARG A 221 22.61 10.15 -13.95
N MET A 222 21.53 10.15 -13.17
CA MET A 222 21.53 10.64 -11.80
C MET A 222 22.24 9.65 -10.87
N ILE A 223 22.09 8.35 -11.12
CA ILE A 223 22.88 7.32 -10.41
C ILE A 223 24.38 7.53 -10.67
N ALA A 224 24.77 7.78 -11.93
CA ALA A 224 26.16 8.04 -12.29
C ALA A 224 26.70 9.31 -11.60
N GLU A 225 25.95 10.41 -11.62
CA GLU A 225 26.30 11.67 -10.94
C GLU A 225 26.43 11.48 -9.42
N LEU A 226 25.48 10.79 -8.79
CA LEU A 226 25.48 10.52 -7.36
C LEU A 226 26.64 9.60 -6.93
N ASN A 227 27.07 8.70 -7.80
CA ASN A 227 28.20 7.80 -7.55
C ASN A 227 29.57 8.42 -7.86
N ALA A 228 29.61 9.55 -8.59
CA ALA A 228 30.84 10.25 -8.93
C ALA A 228 31.51 10.85 -7.67
N PRO A 229 32.85 10.95 -7.62
CA PRO A 229 33.55 11.63 -6.53
C PRO A 229 33.10 13.09 -6.38
N ALA A 230 32.84 13.53 -5.14
CA ALA A 230 32.47 14.91 -4.85
C ALA A 230 33.66 15.89 -5.03
N GLY A 231 34.88 15.37 -5.05
CA GLY A 231 36.14 16.07 -5.31
C GLY A 231 37.27 15.08 -5.65
N PRO A 232 38.47 15.54 -6.04
CA PRO A 232 39.60 14.66 -6.35
C PRO A 232 39.95 13.73 -5.17
N GLY A 233 39.81 12.42 -5.37
CA GLY A 233 40.08 11.42 -4.31
C GLY A 233 39.05 11.40 -3.17
N GLY A 234 37.92 12.10 -3.31
CA GLY A 234 36.88 12.20 -2.30
C GLY A 234 35.74 11.18 -2.46
N LEU A 235 34.94 11.03 -1.40
CA LEU A 235 33.76 10.16 -1.38
C LEU A 235 32.74 10.51 -2.49
N SER A 236 31.81 9.58 -2.76
CA SER A 236 30.74 9.80 -3.73
C SER A 236 29.84 10.98 -3.33
N LEU A 237 29.27 11.67 -4.32
CA LEU A 237 28.34 12.77 -4.08
C LEU A 237 27.16 12.34 -3.19
N ALA A 238 26.62 11.14 -3.39
CA ALA A 238 25.57 10.59 -2.52
C ALA A 238 26.02 10.47 -1.06
N THR A 239 27.24 9.99 -0.85
CA THR A 239 27.83 9.87 0.49
C THR A 239 27.97 11.23 1.14
N CYS A 240 28.49 12.24 0.43
CA CYS A 240 28.61 13.60 0.96
C CYS A 240 27.24 14.28 1.19
N LEU A 241 26.30 14.11 0.26
CA LEU A 241 24.97 14.74 0.32
C LEU A 241 24.14 14.25 1.52
N LEU A 242 24.33 12.99 1.89
CA LEU A 242 23.54 12.27 2.89
C LEU A 242 24.30 12.01 4.20
N GLN A 243 25.47 12.60 4.40
CA GLN A 243 26.12 12.68 5.71
C GLN A 243 25.61 13.90 6.50
N ASP A 244 25.51 13.75 7.83
CA ASP A 244 25.06 14.83 8.71
C ASP A 244 26.18 15.84 9.04
N SER A 245 27.44 15.55 8.67
CA SER A 245 28.59 16.45 8.82
C SER A 245 29.26 16.70 7.46
N PRO A 246 29.46 17.97 7.06
CA PRO A 246 29.96 18.36 5.74
C PRO A 246 31.50 18.29 5.59
N ALA A 247 32.21 17.61 6.49
CA ALA A 247 33.67 17.53 6.38
C ALA A 247 34.07 16.82 5.08
N GLU A 248 35.12 17.31 4.41
CA GLU A 248 35.82 16.59 3.34
C GLU A 248 36.42 15.32 3.94
N VAL A 249 35.65 14.24 3.94
CA VAL A 249 36.13 12.94 4.37
C VAL A 249 36.92 12.36 3.20
N GLU A 250 38.22 12.17 3.41
CA GLU A 250 39.07 11.41 2.52
C GLU A 250 38.43 10.04 2.24
N GLU A 251 38.51 9.55 1.00
CA GLU A 251 37.96 8.23 0.64
C GLU A 251 38.77 7.11 1.30
N ASP A 252 38.50 6.85 2.58
CA ASP A 252 39.09 5.77 3.36
C ASP A 252 38.18 4.53 3.46
N PHE A 253 38.77 3.41 3.85
CA PHE A 253 38.06 2.14 3.97
C PHE A 253 36.90 2.19 4.97
N GLU A 254 37.03 2.89 6.10
CA GLU A 254 36.00 2.93 7.14
C GLU A 254 34.80 3.77 6.70
N ALA A 255 35.03 4.86 5.98
CA ALA A 255 34.00 5.67 5.36
C ALA A 255 33.22 4.87 4.30
N ILE A 256 33.93 4.14 3.42
CA ILE A 256 33.32 3.25 2.43
C ILE A 256 32.50 2.16 3.11
N TYR A 257 33.05 1.48 4.12
CA TYR A 257 32.37 0.43 4.86
C TYR A 257 31.11 0.96 5.57
N ARG A 258 31.21 2.10 6.27
CA ARG A 258 30.06 2.73 6.93
C ARG A 258 28.94 3.07 5.96
N TRP A 259 29.29 3.59 4.79
CA TRP A 259 28.33 3.90 3.73
C TRP A 259 27.65 2.63 3.21
N ALA A 260 28.45 1.69 2.69
CA ALA A 260 28.00 0.51 1.98
C ALA A 260 27.30 -0.53 2.86
N ALA A 261 27.74 -0.69 4.12
CA ALA A 261 27.20 -1.70 5.05
C ALA A 261 26.04 -1.17 5.91
N ARG A 262 25.91 0.16 6.09
CA ARG A 262 24.96 0.74 7.06
C ARG A 262 24.08 1.84 6.46
N GLN A 263 24.66 2.94 5.99
CA GLN A 263 23.89 4.15 5.70
C GLN A 263 23.02 4.02 4.44
N VAL A 264 23.58 3.49 3.35
CA VAL A 264 22.86 3.38 2.06
C VAL A 264 21.65 2.43 2.14
N ARG A 265 21.68 1.50 3.09
CA ARG A 265 20.58 0.55 3.36
C ARG A 265 19.40 1.22 4.05
N ALA A 266 19.65 2.18 4.93
CA ALA A 266 18.60 2.92 5.65
C ALA A 266 17.72 3.76 4.72
N ILE A 267 18.25 4.15 3.56
CA ILE A 267 17.53 4.87 2.51
C ILE A 267 17.10 3.94 1.36
N HIS A 268 17.21 2.62 1.55
CA HIS A 268 16.87 1.60 0.57
C HIS A 268 17.51 1.82 -0.81
N CYS A 269 18.76 2.29 -0.90
CA CYS A 269 19.44 2.54 -2.20
C CYS A 269 20.74 1.75 -2.37
N ALA A 270 20.93 0.69 -1.57
CA ALA A 270 22.14 -0.16 -1.62
C ALA A 270 22.34 -0.85 -2.98
N ASP A 271 21.29 -0.93 -3.78
CA ASP A 271 21.28 -1.52 -5.12
C ASP A 271 21.88 -0.63 -6.21
N CYS A 272 21.96 0.69 -6.00
CA CYS A 272 22.47 1.61 -7.02
C CYS A 272 23.46 2.66 -6.51
N LEU A 273 23.47 3.00 -5.22
CA LEU A 273 24.33 4.06 -4.65
C LEU A 273 25.56 3.50 -3.93
N VAL A 274 25.99 2.29 -4.29
CA VAL A 274 27.30 1.75 -3.92
C VAL A 274 28.10 1.59 -5.21
N PRO A 275 28.99 2.56 -5.52
CA PRO A 275 29.84 2.52 -6.71
C PRO A 275 30.70 1.26 -6.78
N ASP A 276 31.05 0.81 -7.99
CA ASP A 276 31.87 -0.40 -8.16
C ASP A 276 33.23 -0.26 -7.49
N ARG A 277 33.87 0.91 -7.52
CA ARG A 277 35.13 1.15 -6.78
C ARG A 277 35.01 0.90 -5.27
N TYR A 278 33.82 1.11 -4.67
CA TYR A 278 33.57 0.80 -3.26
C TYR A 278 33.42 -0.69 -3.06
N ALA A 279 32.64 -1.34 -3.91
CA ALA A 279 32.49 -2.78 -3.89
C ALA A 279 33.83 -3.50 -4.08
N ASP A 280 34.66 -3.07 -5.04
CA ASP A 280 35.99 -3.61 -5.31
C ASP A 280 36.93 -3.40 -4.12
N GLY A 281 36.94 -2.20 -3.51
CA GLY A 281 37.72 -1.90 -2.32
C GLY A 281 37.33 -2.77 -1.11
N LEU A 282 36.03 -3.06 -0.97
CA LEU A 282 35.47 -3.93 0.07
C LEU A 282 35.75 -5.42 -0.19
N ALA A 283 35.68 -5.86 -1.45
CA ALA A 283 35.96 -7.22 -1.91
C ALA A 283 37.45 -7.55 -1.95
N GLY A 284 38.32 -6.54 -1.95
CA GLY A 284 39.77 -6.69 -1.95
C GLY A 284 40.28 -7.59 -0.81
N VAL A 285 41.20 -8.50 -1.13
CA VAL A 285 41.86 -9.40 -0.17
C VAL A 285 43.16 -8.75 0.32
N PRO A 286 43.31 -8.52 1.63
CA PRO A 286 44.55 -7.95 2.17
C PRO A 286 45.77 -8.84 1.89
N ALA A 287 46.96 -8.23 1.78
CA ALA A 287 48.18 -8.89 1.34
C ALA A 287 48.55 -10.12 2.19
N GLU A 288 48.30 -10.07 3.50
CA GLU A 288 48.58 -11.17 4.43
C GLU A 288 47.70 -12.41 4.23
N TRP A 289 46.57 -12.25 3.54
CA TRP A 289 45.64 -13.33 3.21
C TRP A 289 45.75 -13.81 1.75
N GLN A 290 46.48 -13.10 0.89
CA GLN A 290 46.64 -13.48 -0.52
C GLN A 290 47.29 -14.85 -0.65
N GLY A 291 46.82 -15.65 -1.61
CA GLY A 291 47.28 -17.03 -1.84
C GLY A 291 46.78 -18.07 -0.83
N ARG A 292 46.10 -17.66 0.25
CA ARG A 292 45.48 -18.62 1.19
C ARG A 292 44.14 -19.12 0.66
N ASP A 293 43.86 -20.40 0.92
CA ASP A 293 42.55 -20.97 0.61
C ASP A 293 41.45 -20.30 1.44
N TRP A 294 40.33 -19.91 0.79
CA TRP A 294 39.22 -19.16 1.40
C TRP A 294 39.63 -17.81 2.02
N ALA A 295 40.56 -17.09 1.38
CA ALA A 295 41.01 -15.78 1.85
C ALA A 295 39.83 -14.79 2.05
N PRO A 296 39.67 -14.19 3.24
CA PRO A 296 38.59 -13.23 3.49
C PRO A 296 38.87 -11.88 2.82
N SER A 297 37.81 -11.20 2.36
CA SER A 297 37.90 -9.80 1.92
C SER A 297 38.03 -8.84 3.11
N ARG A 298 38.41 -7.59 2.83
CA ARG A 298 38.42 -6.51 3.83
C ARG A 298 37.06 -6.33 4.49
N TYR A 299 35.97 -6.41 3.73
CA TYR A 299 34.60 -6.38 4.25
C TYR A 299 34.34 -7.51 5.25
N MET A 300 34.70 -8.75 4.91
CA MET A 300 34.49 -9.91 5.79
C MET A 300 35.24 -9.75 7.11
N LEU A 301 36.48 -9.25 7.08
CA LEU A 301 37.28 -9.00 8.28
C LEU A 301 36.66 -7.90 9.15
N ARG A 302 36.21 -6.81 8.51
CA ARG A 302 35.60 -5.67 9.22
C ARG A 302 34.26 -6.03 9.85
N LEU A 303 33.40 -6.75 9.12
CA LEU A 303 32.13 -7.25 9.63
C LEU A 303 32.35 -8.24 10.78
N ARG A 304 33.34 -9.13 10.65
CA ARG A 304 33.72 -10.05 11.74
C ARG A 304 34.14 -9.30 13.01
N ALA A 305 34.79 -8.15 12.87
CA ALA A 305 35.17 -7.32 14.03
C ALA A 305 33.96 -6.63 14.69
N ASP A 306 32.93 -6.28 13.90
CA ASP A 306 31.69 -5.67 14.41
C ASP A 306 30.71 -6.69 15.00
N GLU A 307 30.69 -7.93 14.50
CA GLU A 307 29.71 -8.95 14.90
C GLU A 307 30.31 -10.02 15.82
N PRO A 308 29.93 -10.06 17.13
CA PRO A 308 30.47 -11.04 18.09
C PRO A 308 30.32 -12.51 17.66
N ALA A 309 29.24 -12.84 16.96
CA ALA A 309 28.98 -14.17 16.45
C ALA A 309 30.01 -14.64 15.41
N LEU A 310 30.47 -13.73 14.55
CA LEU A 310 31.50 -14.02 13.54
C LEU A 310 32.91 -13.99 14.13
N ALA A 311 33.14 -13.15 15.16
CA ALA A 311 34.42 -13.04 15.85
C ALA A 311 34.91 -14.37 16.45
N ALA A 312 33.99 -15.28 16.77
CA ALA A 312 34.29 -16.61 17.29
C ALA A 312 35.03 -17.54 16.29
N LEU A 313 35.07 -17.20 15.00
CA LEU A 313 35.76 -18.00 13.99
C LEU A 313 37.28 -17.74 14.01
N ASP A 314 38.07 -18.81 14.12
CA ASP A 314 39.54 -18.75 14.03
C ASP A 314 40.02 -18.77 12.57
N LEU A 315 40.42 -17.59 12.06
CA LEU A 315 40.86 -17.41 10.68
C LEU A 315 42.27 -17.94 10.39
N SER A 316 43.05 -18.33 11.41
CA SER A 316 44.32 -19.04 11.18
C SER A 316 44.09 -20.40 10.52
N THR A 317 42.95 -21.03 10.82
CA THR A 317 42.55 -22.33 10.29
C THR A 317 41.86 -22.22 8.93
N HIS A 318 42.01 -23.28 8.12
CA HIS A 318 41.23 -23.44 6.88
C HIS A 318 39.72 -23.42 7.14
N THR A 319 39.28 -24.18 8.14
CA THR A 319 37.86 -24.32 8.52
C THR A 319 37.24 -22.98 8.92
N GLY A 320 37.91 -22.17 9.75
CA GLY A 320 37.36 -20.89 10.18
C GLY A 320 37.20 -19.88 9.04
N ARG A 321 38.17 -19.86 8.10
CA ARG A 321 38.06 -19.05 6.87
C ARG A 321 36.91 -19.51 5.98
N ARG A 322 36.81 -20.83 5.75
CA ARG A 322 35.71 -21.43 4.98
C ARG A 322 34.35 -21.15 5.62
N TRP A 323 34.20 -21.30 6.92
CA TRP A 323 32.94 -21.00 7.62
C TRP A 323 32.57 -19.54 7.57
N LEU A 324 33.54 -18.61 7.66
CA LEU A 324 33.26 -17.19 7.50
C LEU A 324 32.67 -16.93 6.11
N ALA A 325 33.33 -17.44 5.06
CA ALA A 325 32.89 -17.31 3.68
C ALA A 325 31.46 -17.85 3.45
N LEU A 326 31.18 -19.07 3.90
CA LEU A 326 29.86 -19.70 3.73
C LEU A 326 28.78 -19.02 4.58
N SER A 327 29.14 -18.47 5.74
CA SER A 327 28.25 -17.65 6.55
C SER A 327 27.83 -16.38 5.80
N MET A 328 28.74 -15.75 5.03
CA MET A 328 28.39 -14.58 4.23
C MET A 328 27.34 -14.91 3.16
N LEU A 329 27.47 -16.05 2.46
CA LEU A 329 26.46 -16.49 1.49
C LEU A 329 25.10 -16.75 2.13
N ALA A 330 25.08 -17.33 3.33
CA ALA A 330 23.82 -17.52 4.06
C ALA A 330 23.18 -16.16 4.40
N LEU A 331 23.94 -15.24 4.99
CA LEU A 331 23.46 -13.91 5.35
C LEU A 331 23.00 -13.08 4.14
N ALA A 332 23.62 -13.27 2.98
CA ALA A 332 23.27 -12.61 1.73
C ALA A 332 21.84 -12.92 1.24
N VAL A 333 21.19 -13.98 1.73
CA VAL A 333 19.77 -14.25 1.41
C VAL A 333 18.87 -13.12 1.93
N ALA A 334 19.22 -12.54 3.07
CA ALA A 334 18.52 -11.39 3.65
C ALA A 334 19.08 -10.04 3.16
N ASP A 335 20.37 -10.00 2.77
CA ASP A 335 21.03 -8.80 2.27
C ASP A 335 21.92 -9.09 1.05
N PRO A 336 21.34 -9.24 -0.15
CA PRO A 336 22.08 -9.67 -1.35
C PRO A 336 23.19 -8.72 -1.79
N CYS A 337 23.13 -7.44 -1.39
CA CYS A 337 24.16 -6.46 -1.75
C CYS A 337 25.54 -6.87 -1.24
N THR A 338 25.60 -7.58 -0.10
CA THR A 338 26.84 -8.06 0.51
C THR A 338 27.64 -9.02 -0.37
N LEU A 339 27.00 -9.68 -1.35
CA LEU A 339 27.71 -10.52 -2.33
C LEU A 339 28.69 -9.72 -3.18
N ARG A 340 28.41 -8.45 -3.46
CA ARG A 340 29.32 -7.55 -4.18
C ARG A 340 30.60 -7.25 -3.41
N TYR A 341 30.61 -7.52 -2.10
CA TYR A 341 31.75 -7.24 -1.20
C TYR A 341 32.58 -8.51 -0.91
N LEU A 342 32.28 -9.61 -1.59
CA LEU A 342 33.02 -10.87 -1.50
C LEU A 342 33.85 -11.08 -2.79
N PRO A 343 35.00 -11.78 -2.72
CA PRO A 343 35.75 -12.13 -3.92
C PRO A 343 34.92 -13.04 -4.84
N ALA A 344 34.83 -12.74 -6.13
CA ALA A 344 34.03 -13.52 -7.08
C ALA A 344 34.39 -15.02 -7.09
N GLY A 345 35.69 -15.34 -7.11
CA GLY A 345 36.16 -16.72 -7.06
C GLY A 345 35.84 -17.46 -5.75
N LEU A 346 35.55 -16.74 -4.66
CA LEU A 346 35.06 -17.34 -3.41
C LEU A 346 33.60 -17.76 -3.54
N ILE A 347 32.75 -16.94 -4.18
CA ILE A 347 31.34 -17.26 -4.44
C ILE A 347 31.25 -18.47 -5.39
N GLU A 348 32.00 -18.43 -6.50
CA GLU A 348 32.05 -19.54 -7.47
C GLU A 348 32.44 -20.86 -6.81
N ARG A 349 33.50 -20.84 -5.99
CA ARG A 349 33.96 -22.02 -5.26
C ARG A 349 32.93 -22.50 -4.23
N ALA A 350 32.24 -21.59 -3.54
CA ALA A 350 31.24 -21.94 -2.55
C ALA A 350 30.02 -22.64 -3.16
N LEU A 351 29.70 -22.31 -4.40
CA LEU A 351 28.55 -22.83 -5.15
C LEU A 351 28.94 -23.90 -6.20
N ASP A 352 30.20 -24.36 -6.23
CA ASP A 352 30.67 -25.36 -7.19
C ASP A 352 30.11 -26.75 -6.85
N GLU A 353 29.31 -27.30 -7.76
CA GLU A 353 28.62 -28.59 -7.61
C GLU A 353 29.34 -29.77 -8.28
N ARG A 354 30.54 -29.58 -8.85
CA ARG A 354 31.27 -30.64 -9.59
C ARG A 354 31.55 -31.91 -8.77
N ALA A 355 31.59 -31.79 -7.43
CA ALA A 355 31.73 -32.92 -6.51
C ALA A 355 30.40 -33.56 -6.07
N GLY A 356 29.28 -33.24 -6.74
CA GLY A 356 27.93 -33.71 -6.44
C GLY A 356 27.15 -32.84 -5.45
N GLU A 357 27.83 -32.23 -4.48
CA GLU A 357 27.24 -31.26 -3.53
C GLU A 357 28.19 -30.06 -3.35
N SER A 358 27.65 -28.84 -3.38
CA SER A 358 28.45 -27.63 -3.20
C SER A 358 28.92 -27.45 -1.75
N PRO A 359 30.08 -26.79 -1.52
CA PRO A 359 30.53 -26.47 -0.17
C PRO A 359 29.49 -25.71 0.67
N PHE A 360 28.71 -24.84 0.04
CA PHE A 360 27.63 -24.11 0.67
C PHE A 360 26.44 -25.00 1.04
N SER A 361 25.99 -25.89 0.16
CA SER A 361 24.94 -26.87 0.48
C SER A 361 25.32 -27.73 1.68
N ALA A 362 26.54 -28.30 1.66
CA ALA A 362 27.04 -29.12 2.74
C ALA A 362 27.09 -28.35 4.08
N PHE A 363 27.43 -27.06 4.02
CA PHE A 363 27.43 -26.19 5.19
C PHE A 363 26.02 -25.94 5.74
N VAL A 364 25.06 -25.56 4.89
CA VAL A 364 23.66 -25.33 5.29
C VAL A 364 23.06 -26.60 5.91
N ARG A 365 23.28 -27.76 5.28
CA ARG A 365 22.80 -29.05 5.80
C ARG A 365 23.42 -29.43 7.13
N ALA A 366 24.72 -29.17 7.33
CA ALA A 366 25.39 -29.43 8.60
C ALA A 366 24.80 -28.61 9.76
N GLN A 367 24.22 -27.43 9.48
CA GLN A 367 23.55 -26.59 10.47
C GLN A 367 22.04 -26.84 10.59
N SER A 368 21.47 -27.68 9.72
CA SER A 368 20.04 -27.95 9.64
C SER A 368 19.64 -29.26 10.31
N VAL A 369 18.34 -29.56 10.34
CA VAL A 369 17.85 -30.86 10.84
C VAL A 369 18.36 -32.02 9.98
N PRO A 370 18.63 -33.21 10.58
CA PRO A 370 19.03 -34.39 9.82
C PRO A 370 18.05 -34.72 8.70
N GLY A 371 18.57 -34.98 7.49
CA GLY A 371 17.75 -35.29 6.31
C GLY A 371 17.34 -34.08 5.46
N ALA A 372 17.81 -32.86 5.79
CA ALA A 372 17.61 -31.70 4.93
C ALA A 372 18.11 -31.96 3.49
N PRO A 373 17.31 -31.60 2.46
CA PRO A 373 17.66 -31.85 1.07
C PRO A 373 18.87 -31.02 0.63
N VAL A 374 19.60 -31.50 -0.39
CA VAL A 374 20.70 -30.77 -1.03
C VAL A 374 20.15 -29.47 -1.62
N LEU A 375 20.86 -28.37 -1.39
CA LEU A 375 20.56 -27.05 -1.94
C LEU A 375 21.39 -26.85 -3.20
N THR A 376 20.74 -26.64 -4.33
CA THR A 376 21.44 -26.39 -5.59
C THR A 376 21.83 -24.91 -5.75
N ARG A 377 22.78 -24.60 -6.65
CA ARG A 377 23.08 -23.23 -7.10
C ARG A 377 21.82 -22.56 -7.65
N ALA A 378 20.98 -23.31 -8.36
CA ALA A 378 19.71 -22.82 -8.88
C ALA A 378 18.76 -22.41 -7.75
N ASP A 379 18.63 -23.21 -6.69
CA ASP A 379 17.81 -22.89 -5.51
C ASP A 379 18.32 -21.63 -4.78
N TYR A 380 19.64 -21.46 -4.69
CA TYR A 380 20.23 -20.27 -4.07
C TYR A 380 20.02 -19.01 -4.93
N ALA A 381 20.28 -19.09 -6.24
CA ALA A 381 20.02 -17.99 -7.18
C ALA A 381 18.53 -17.61 -7.17
N ALA A 382 17.65 -18.60 -7.10
CA ALA A 382 16.23 -18.44 -6.93
C ALA A 382 15.86 -17.64 -5.67
N ALA A 383 16.40 -18.03 -4.51
CA ALA A 383 16.15 -17.34 -3.26
C ALA A 383 16.63 -15.88 -3.27
N LEU A 384 17.72 -15.58 -4.00
CA LEU A 384 18.22 -14.22 -4.20
C LEU A 384 17.35 -13.39 -5.14
N ARG A 385 16.79 -13.99 -6.20
CA ARG A 385 15.86 -13.33 -7.12
C ARG A 385 14.60 -12.84 -6.43
N LEU A 386 14.11 -13.58 -5.43
CA LEU A 386 12.98 -13.14 -4.58
C LEU A 386 13.29 -11.89 -3.75
N SER A 387 14.57 -11.55 -3.57
CA SER A 387 15.03 -10.26 -2.99
C SER A 387 15.47 -9.25 -4.06
N GLY A 388 15.20 -9.52 -5.33
CA GLY A 388 15.52 -8.66 -6.46
C GLY A 388 17.00 -8.68 -6.86
N TYR A 389 17.74 -9.74 -6.55
CA TYR A 389 19.17 -9.85 -6.91
C TYR A 389 19.41 -10.98 -7.93
N ASP A 390 20.15 -10.67 -8.98
CA ASP A 390 20.58 -11.61 -10.01
C ASP A 390 22.02 -12.06 -9.71
N LEU A 391 22.15 -13.32 -9.26
CA LEU A 391 23.43 -13.92 -8.92
C LEU A 391 24.38 -14.01 -10.11
N ASP A 392 23.86 -14.32 -11.31
CA ASP A 392 24.67 -14.52 -12.51
C ASP A 392 25.22 -13.19 -13.03
N ARG A 393 24.44 -12.12 -12.90
CA ARG A 393 24.85 -10.76 -13.28
C ARG A 393 25.61 -10.01 -12.18
N GLY A 394 25.64 -10.53 -10.96
CA GLY A 394 26.26 -9.88 -9.80
C GLY A 394 25.64 -8.52 -9.45
N ARG A 395 24.35 -8.32 -9.74
CA ARG A 395 23.66 -7.03 -9.53
C ARG A 395 22.17 -7.20 -9.27
N PHE A 396 21.52 -6.12 -8.82
CA PHE A 396 20.09 -6.11 -8.61
C PHE A 396 19.30 -6.07 -9.94
N ALA A 397 18.13 -6.70 -9.95
CA ALA A 397 17.15 -6.67 -11.04
C ALA A 397 16.37 -5.35 -11.11
N SER A 398 16.55 -4.45 -10.14
CA SER A 398 15.91 -3.13 -10.09
C SER A 398 16.45 -2.14 -11.11
N LEU A 399 17.45 -2.52 -11.91
CA LEU A 399 17.99 -1.70 -12.99
C LEU A 399 17.39 -2.12 -14.33
N THR A 400 16.80 -1.17 -15.05
CA THR A 400 16.31 -1.36 -16.42
C THR A 400 17.47 -1.63 -17.39
N ALA A 401 17.16 -2.01 -18.63
CA ALA A 401 18.18 -2.14 -19.67
C ALA A 401 18.95 -0.84 -19.94
N ALA A 402 18.32 0.32 -19.71
CA ALA A 402 18.94 1.64 -19.81
C ALA A 402 19.75 2.04 -18.56
N GLY A 403 19.72 1.22 -17.51
CA GLY A 403 20.40 1.49 -16.24
C GLY A 403 19.60 2.35 -15.27
N ASP A 404 18.36 2.72 -15.60
CA ASP A 404 17.47 3.42 -14.68
C ASP A 404 17.05 2.49 -13.55
N ARG A 405 16.89 3.03 -12.35
CA ARG A 405 16.40 2.28 -11.20
C ARG A 405 14.89 2.35 -11.10
N LEU A 406 14.24 1.21 -10.92
CA LEU A 406 12.78 1.07 -10.83
C LEU A 406 12.38 -0.18 -10.04
N GLU A 407 11.40 -0.08 -9.15
CA GLU A 407 10.86 -1.26 -8.46
C GLU A 407 10.23 -2.26 -9.43
N ALA A 408 9.42 -1.77 -10.38
CA ALA A 408 8.78 -2.60 -11.42
C ALA A 408 9.78 -3.44 -12.24
N ALA A 409 11.05 -3.03 -12.35
CA ALA A 409 12.10 -3.81 -13.02
C ALA A 409 12.53 -5.06 -12.22
N ALA A 410 12.44 -5.00 -10.89
CA ALA A 410 12.77 -6.12 -10.01
C ALA A 410 11.60 -7.11 -9.85
N LEU A 411 10.40 -6.75 -10.28
CA LEU A 411 9.22 -7.60 -10.21
C LEU A 411 9.18 -8.58 -11.39
N PRO A 412 8.69 -9.81 -11.19
CA PRO A 412 8.52 -10.74 -12.29
C PRO A 412 7.57 -10.18 -13.35
N PRO A 413 7.81 -10.51 -14.64
CA PRO A 413 6.81 -10.28 -15.67
C PRO A 413 5.48 -10.94 -15.29
N ALA A 414 4.36 -10.31 -15.64
CA ALA A 414 3.05 -10.90 -15.41
C ALA A 414 2.92 -12.25 -16.17
N PRO A 415 2.45 -13.32 -15.50
CA PRO A 415 2.50 -14.68 -16.04
C PRO A 415 1.49 -14.93 -17.18
N GLY A 416 1.86 -15.80 -18.12
CA GLY A 416 0.98 -16.40 -19.12
C GLY A 416 0.71 -15.58 -20.40
N PRO A 417 0.05 -16.17 -21.41
CA PRO A 417 -0.39 -15.46 -22.61
C PRO A 417 -1.46 -14.40 -22.29
N VAL A 418 -1.67 -13.44 -23.19
CA VAL A 418 -2.70 -12.39 -23.04
C VAL A 418 -4.09 -13.02 -23.19
N GLU A 419 -4.62 -13.55 -22.09
CA GLU A 419 -5.98 -14.13 -22.01
C GLU A 419 -6.98 -13.18 -21.36
N THR A 420 -6.55 -11.98 -20.92
CA THR A 420 -7.43 -10.96 -20.35
C THR A 420 -7.71 -9.90 -21.41
N ASP A 421 -8.98 -9.62 -21.67
CA ASP A 421 -9.36 -8.55 -22.59
C ASP A 421 -9.23 -7.19 -21.90
N VAL A 422 -9.71 -7.07 -20.66
CA VAL A 422 -9.63 -5.83 -19.86
C VAL A 422 -9.15 -6.12 -18.44
N GLN A 423 -8.10 -5.46 -18.00
CA GLN A 423 -7.68 -5.45 -16.60
C GLN A 423 -8.05 -4.11 -15.96
N ILE A 424 -8.76 -4.16 -14.84
CA ILE A 424 -9.16 -2.99 -14.08
C ILE A 424 -8.23 -2.84 -12.89
N ILE A 425 -7.52 -1.71 -12.81
CA ILE A 425 -6.59 -1.39 -11.72
C ILE A 425 -7.18 -0.23 -10.94
N GLY A 426 -7.43 -0.40 -9.65
CA GLY A 426 -7.97 0.67 -8.81
C GLY A 426 -8.18 0.23 -7.36
N PRO A 427 -8.62 1.13 -6.49
CA PRO A 427 -8.72 0.87 -5.05
C PRO A 427 -10.04 0.15 -4.71
N PHE A 428 -10.20 -1.08 -5.20
CA PHE A 428 -11.36 -1.94 -4.95
C PHE A 428 -11.63 -2.13 -3.46
N GLY A 429 -10.57 -2.22 -2.65
CA GLY A 429 -10.62 -2.39 -1.20
C GLY A 429 -11.03 -1.15 -0.41
N LYS A 430 -11.10 0.04 -1.05
CA LYS A 430 -11.35 1.31 -0.35
C LYS A 430 -12.81 1.73 -0.37
N SER A 431 -13.29 2.23 0.76
CA SER A 431 -14.58 2.91 0.92
C SER A 431 -14.47 4.37 0.47
N SER A 432 -14.28 4.57 -0.84
CA SER A 432 -14.15 5.87 -1.50
C SER A 432 -14.98 5.91 -2.78
N GLY A 433 -15.27 7.13 -3.29
CA GLY A 433 -15.93 7.30 -4.59
C GLY A 433 -15.13 6.70 -5.75
N LEU A 434 -13.80 6.73 -5.68
CA LEU A 434 -12.92 6.10 -6.66
C LEU A 434 -13.01 4.57 -6.61
N GLY A 435 -13.02 3.99 -5.41
CA GLY A 435 -13.27 2.56 -5.23
C GLY A 435 -14.67 2.16 -5.71
N GLN A 436 -15.69 3.00 -5.47
CA GLN A 436 -17.05 2.78 -5.98
C GLN A 436 -17.07 2.79 -7.51
N ALA A 437 -16.42 3.77 -8.15
CA ALA A 437 -16.31 3.84 -9.60
C ALA A 437 -15.59 2.62 -10.19
N ALA A 438 -14.50 2.14 -9.58
CA ALA A 438 -13.80 0.93 -10.03
C ALA A 438 -14.71 -0.31 -9.98
N ARG A 439 -15.47 -0.48 -8.90
CA ARG A 439 -16.45 -1.57 -8.74
C ARG A 439 -17.61 -1.46 -9.74
N LEU A 440 -18.10 -0.26 -10.00
CA LEU A 440 -19.16 -0.02 -10.98
C LEU A 440 -18.69 -0.27 -12.41
N SER A 441 -17.46 0.14 -12.76
CA SER A 441 -16.85 -0.21 -14.05
C SER A 441 -16.70 -1.71 -14.21
N ALA A 442 -16.30 -2.43 -13.15
CA ALA A 442 -16.26 -3.89 -13.19
C ALA A 442 -17.65 -4.50 -13.43
N LEU A 443 -18.68 -4.02 -12.72
CA LEU A 443 -20.07 -4.44 -12.92
C LEU A 443 -20.55 -4.21 -14.35
N MET A 444 -20.26 -3.03 -14.92
CA MET A 444 -20.62 -2.70 -16.30
C MET A 444 -19.89 -3.61 -17.30
N LEU A 445 -18.60 -3.88 -17.06
CA LEU A 445 -17.80 -4.71 -17.94
C LEU A 445 -18.22 -6.20 -17.88
N ASP A 446 -18.65 -6.71 -16.72
CA ASP A 446 -19.17 -8.09 -16.60
C ASP A 446 -20.35 -8.37 -17.53
N LYS A 447 -21.12 -7.32 -17.88
CA LYS A 447 -22.25 -7.40 -18.80
C LYS A 447 -21.85 -7.41 -20.28
N THR A 448 -20.56 -7.28 -20.62
CA THR A 448 -20.08 -7.14 -22.00
C THR A 448 -19.59 -8.44 -22.65
N GLY A 449 -19.43 -9.52 -21.86
CA GLY A 449 -18.85 -10.79 -22.31
C GLY A 449 -17.32 -10.79 -22.47
N LEU A 450 -16.65 -9.68 -22.15
CA LEU A 450 -15.18 -9.59 -22.14
C LEU A 450 -14.58 -10.34 -20.95
N ARG A 451 -13.38 -10.90 -21.12
CA ARG A 451 -12.62 -11.52 -20.02
C ARG A 451 -11.95 -10.44 -19.18
N ILE A 452 -12.34 -10.34 -17.91
CA ILE A 452 -11.92 -9.24 -17.03
C ILE A 452 -11.03 -9.73 -15.89
N ASN A 453 -9.98 -8.98 -15.60
CA ASN A 453 -9.19 -9.12 -14.36
C ASN A 453 -9.38 -7.89 -13.49
N ARG A 454 -9.43 -8.06 -12.16
CA ARG A 454 -9.56 -6.96 -11.18
C ARG A 454 -8.31 -6.97 -10.30
N VAL A 455 -7.64 -5.82 -10.22
CA VAL A 455 -6.42 -5.65 -9.43
C VAL A 455 -6.65 -4.52 -8.44
N ASP A 456 -6.52 -4.85 -7.15
CA ASP A 456 -6.54 -3.84 -6.10
C ASP A 456 -5.21 -3.07 -6.10
N PHE A 457 -5.31 -1.74 -6.22
CA PHE A 457 -4.17 -0.84 -6.08
C PHE A 457 -4.63 0.45 -5.41
N ASP A 458 -4.06 0.74 -4.25
CA ASP A 458 -4.54 1.77 -3.35
C ASP A 458 -3.40 2.57 -2.69
N LEU A 459 -2.18 2.51 -3.23
CA LEU A 459 -1.02 3.20 -2.67
C LEU A 459 -1.32 4.70 -2.51
N ASP A 460 -1.06 5.22 -1.30
CA ASP A 460 -1.39 6.59 -0.86
C ASP A 460 -2.89 6.94 -0.82
N ASN A 461 -3.81 5.98 -0.97
CA ASN A 461 -5.23 6.23 -0.82
C ASN A 461 -5.61 6.26 0.68
N PRO A 462 -6.05 7.41 1.22
CA PRO A 462 -6.29 7.57 2.65
C PRO A 462 -7.64 7.00 3.13
N ALA A 463 -8.47 6.50 2.22
CA ALA A 463 -9.82 6.04 2.56
C ALA A 463 -9.79 4.76 3.43
N PRO A 464 -10.84 4.52 4.24
CA PRO A 464 -10.93 3.29 5.04
C PRO A 464 -11.02 2.03 4.17
N ASP A 465 -10.45 0.94 4.67
CA ASP A 465 -10.56 -0.38 4.05
C ASP A 465 -11.92 -1.02 4.33
N GLN A 466 -12.46 -1.67 3.31
CA GLN A 466 -13.70 -2.47 3.35
C GLN A 466 -13.51 -3.86 2.70
N GLY A 467 -12.27 -4.23 2.38
CA GLY A 467 -11.91 -5.49 1.75
C GLY A 467 -12.02 -5.47 0.22
N ALA A 468 -11.07 -6.13 -0.44
CA ALA A 468 -10.97 -6.20 -1.91
C ALA A 468 -11.44 -7.56 -2.45
N ALA A 469 -12.62 -8.03 -2.03
CA ALA A 469 -13.13 -9.32 -2.46
C ALA A 469 -13.26 -9.38 -4.00
N GLY A 470 -12.79 -10.48 -4.61
CA GLY A 470 -12.85 -10.68 -6.06
C GLY A 470 -11.72 -10.02 -6.85
N THR A 471 -10.70 -9.44 -6.20
CA THR A 471 -9.46 -9.02 -6.86
C THR A 471 -8.41 -10.13 -6.87
N GLY A 472 -7.44 -10.02 -7.77
CA GLY A 472 -6.32 -10.94 -7.92
C GLY A 472 -5.04 -10.21 -8.33
N PRO A 473 -3.95 -10.96 -8.59
CA PRO A 473 -2.70 -10.36 -9.02
C PRO A 473 -2.82 -9.74 -10.42
N CYS A 474 -1.87 -8.86 -10.73
CA CYS A 474 -1.64 -8.34 -12.08
C CYS A 474 -1.50 -9.47 -13.12
N ARG A 475 -2.13 -9.29 -14.27
CA ARG A 475 -2.05 -10.16 -15.45
C ARG A 475 -1.80 -9.33 -16.70
N ARG A 476 -1.25 -9.95 -17.74
CA ARG A 476 -1.18 -9.31 -19.06
C ARG A 476 -2.61 -9.17 -19.61
N ALA A 477 -2.92 -7.99 -20.13
CA ALA A 477 -4.22 -7.68 -20.72
C ALA A 477 -4.07 -6.88 -22.02
N ARG A 478 -5.09 -6.94 -22.89
CA ARG A 478 -5.13 -6.11 -24.10
C ARG A 478 -5.36 -4.64 -23.75
N VAL A 479 -6.16 -4.37 -22.72
CA VAL A 479 -6.49 -3.04 -22.21
C VAL A 479 -6.30 -3.01 -20.69
N ASN A 480 -5.67 -1.96 -20.17
CA ASN A 480 -5.73 -1.60 -18.75
C ASN A 480 -6.69 -0.43 -18.57
N LEU A 481 -7.70 -0.58 -17.72
CA LEU A 481 -8.59 0.49 -17.26
C LEU A 481 -8.19 0.89 -15.83
N ILE A 482 -7.59 2.06 -15.68
CA ILE A 482 -6.93 2.53 -14.47
C ILE A 482 -7.84 3.53 -13.75
N HIS A 483 -8.53 3.08 -12.70
CA HIS A 483 -9.34 3.89 -11.79
C HIS A 483 -8.46 4.47 -10.67
N LEU A 484 -7.57 5.37 -11.05
CA LEU A 484 -6.76 6.17 -10.14
C LEU A 484 -6.96 7.65 -10.47
N ASN A 485 -6.87 8.53 -9.47
CA ASN A 485 -6.71 9.94 -9.78
C ASN A 485 -5.44 10.15 -10.62
N ALA A 486 -5.42 11.20 -11.43
CA ALA A 486 -4.35 11.43 -12.41
C ALA A 486 -2.96 11.54 -11.77
N GLU A 487 -2.85 12.11 -10.56
CA GLU A 487 -1.61 12.19 -9.77
C GLU A 487 -1.15 10.85 -9.20
N SER A 488 -2.03 9.85 -9.11
CA SER A 488 -1.71 8.52 -8.59
C SER A 488 -1.33 7.53 -9.67
N VAL A 489 -1.62 7.81 -10.96
CA VAL A 489 -1.24 6.96 -12.09
C VAL A 489 0.27 6.69 -12.13
N PRO A 490 1.19 7.67 -11.97
CA PRO A 490 2.63 7.40 -11.97
C PRO A 490 3.08 6.40 -10.90
N LEU A 491 2.36 6.28 -9.78
CA LEU A 491 2.67 5.28 -8.76
C LEU A 491 2.41 3.85 -9.23
N ALA A 492 1.34 3.63 -10.00
CA ALA A 492 1.02 2.31 -10.54
C ALA A 492 2.14 1.83 -11.48
N PHE A 493 2.64 2.71 -12.36
CA PHE A 493 3.79 2.42 -13.21
C PHE A 493 5.08 2.24 -12.39
N ALA A 494 5.28 3.00 -11.32
CA ALA A 494 6.49 2.88 -10.51
C ALA A 494 6.59 1.56 -9.73
N TYR A 495 5.44 1.01 -9.27
CA TYR A 495 5.42 -0.01 -8.22
C TYR A 495 4.61 -1.28 -8.52
N LEU A 496 3.83 -1.35 -9.61
CA LEU A 496 3.22 -2.62 -10.05
C LEU A 496 4.13 -3.37 -11.04
N PRO A 497 3.94 -4.70 -11.18
CA PRO A 497 4.55 -5.45 -12.27
C PRO A 497 4.21 -4.84 -13.64
N ASP A 498 5.10 -5.00 -14.62
CA ASP A 498 4.87 -4.49 -15.96
C ASP A 498 3.72 -5.23 -16.68
N VAL A 499 2.53 -4.65 -16.54
CA VAL A 499 1.32 -4.98 -17.29
C VAL A 499 0.95 -3.91 -18.30
N PHE A 500 1.75 -2.85 -18.39
CA PHE A 500 1.46 -1.65 -19.17
C PHE A 500 2.08 -1.73 -20.58
N SER A 501 3.26 -2.35 -20.71
CA SER A 501 3.91 -2.57 -22.01
C SER A 501 3.07 -3.51 -22.89
N GLY A 502 2.82 -3.09 -24.13
CA GLY A 502 1.97 -3.80 -25.09
C GLY A 502 0.45 -3.74 -24.82
N ALA A 503 0.00 -3.12 -23.73
CA ALA A 503 -1.42 -2.90 -23.43
C ALA A 503 -1.91 -1.55 -24.00
N TYR A 504 -3.22 -1.33 -24.08
CA TYR A 504 -3.81 0.00 -24.26
C TYR A 504 -4.16 0.56 -22.89
N ASN A 505 -3.50 1.62 -22.45
CA ASN A 505 -3.60 2.12 -21.08
C ASN A 505 -4.58 3.29 -20.99
N ILE A 506 -5.70 3.08 -20.31
CA ILE A 506 -6.78 4.05 -20.16
C ILE A 506 -6.84 4.55 -18.72
N GLY A 507 -6.74 5.85 -18.48
CA GLY A 507 -7.03 6.44 -17.17
C GLY A 507 -8.48 6.86 -17.06
N TYR A 508 -9.18 6.50 -15.98
CA TYR A 508 -10.53 6.98 -15.71
C TYR A 508 -10.49 8.06 -14.63
N PHE A 509 -10.71 9.32 -15.01
CA PHE A 509 -10.49 10.46 -14.12
C PHE A 509 -11.78 11.14 -13.64
N PHE A 510 -11.73 11.57 -12.39
CA PHE A 510 -12.67 12.49 -11.77
C PHE A 510 -11.86 13.68 -11.24
N TRP A 511 -12.32 14.91 -11.53
CA TRP A 511 -11.65 16.12 -11.10
C TRP A 511 -12.65 17.28 -10.97
N GLU A 512 -12.39 18.18 -10.03
CA GLU A 512 -13.36 19.18 -9.58
C GLU A 512 -12.97 20.63 -9.90
N LEU A 513 -11.76 20.89 -10.40
CA LEU A 513 -11.42 22.23 -10.93
C LEU A 513 -11.56 22.26 -12.45
N ASP A 514 -11.68 23.46 -13.02
CA ASP A 514 -11.85 23.70 -14.46
C ASP A 514 -10.65 23.32 -15.35
N SER A 515 -9.54 22.88 -14.76
CA SER A 515 -8.33 22.46 -15.47
C SER A 515 -7.53 21.45 -14.64
N PRO A 516 -6.70 20.57 -15.25
CA PRO A 516 -5.93 19.57 -14.52
C PRO A 516 -4.82 20.20 -13.68
N ALA A 517 -4.52 19.70 -12.49
CA ALA A 517 -3.35 20.12 -11.71
C ALA A 517 -2.02 19.80 -12.44
N ASP A 518 -0.92 20.48 -12.06
CA ASP A 518 0.38 20.25 -12.70
C ASP A 518 0.92 18.84 -12.50
N CYS A 519 0.70 18.26 -11.31
CA CYS A 519 1.07 16.88 -11.01
C CYS A 519 0.34 15.83 -11.87
N HIS A 520 -0.73 16.20 -12.59
CA HIS A 520 -1.44 15.29 -13.49
C HIS A 520 -0.67 15.03 -14.80
N ARG A 521 0.25 15.92 -15.20
CA ARG A 521 0.88 15.90 -16.53
C ARG A 521 1.60 14.58 -16.82
N LEU A 522 2.38 14.07 -15.86
CA LEU A 522 3.08 12.80 -16.02
C LEU A 522 2.08 11.64 -16.15
N GLY A 523 1.07 11.59 -15.29
CA GLY A 523 0.01 10.57 -15.35
C GLY A 523 -0.70 10.55 -16.69
N MET A 524 -1.08 11.71 -17.22
CA MET A 524 -1.69 11.83 -18.55
C MET A 524 -0.75 11.39 -19.69
N GLY A 525 0.56 11.66 -19.56
CA GLY A 525 1.56 11.28 -20.57
C GLY A 525 1.77 9.77 -20.69
N LEU A 526 1.63 9.04 -19.57
CA LEU A 526 1.77 7.57 -19.47
C LEU A 526 0.60 6.80 -20.09
N LEU A 527 -0.50 7.48 -20.43
CA LEU A 527 -1.74 6.86 -20.90
C LEU A 527 -1.91 7.01 -22.41
N ASP A 528 -2.63 6.06 -23.00
CA ASP A 528 -3.05 6.10 -24.40
C ASP A 528 -4.35 6.89 -24.58
N GLU A 529 -5.24 6.87 -23.59
CA GLU A 529 -6.54 7.52 -23.59
C GLU A 529 -6.99 7.88 -22.17
N ILE A 530 -7.81 8.94 -22.06
CA ILE A 530 -8.47 9.32 -20.82
C ILE A 530 -9.97 9.11 -20.99
N TRP A 531 -10.57 8.40 -20.04
CA TRP A 531 -12.01 8.27 -19.89
C TRP A 531 -12.51 9.17 -18.76
N VAL A 532 -13.70 9.74 -18.97
CA VAL A 532 -14.40 10.58 -18.00
C VAL A 532 -15.88 10.20 -17.94
N SER A 533 -16.53 10.58 -16.85
CA SER A 533 -17.94 10.27 -16.57
C SER A 533 -18.94 11.26 -17.19
N GLY A 534 -18.49 12.45 -17.60
CA GLY A 534 -19.33 13.49 -18.18
C GLY A 534 -18.53 14.51 -18.98
N ASP A 535 -19.25 15.39 -19.69
CA ASP A 535 -18.62 16.37 -20.60
C ASP A 535 -17.77 17.42 -19.85
N TYR A 536 -18.07 17.68 -18.58
CA TYR A 536 -17.21 18.50 -17.72
C TYR A 536 -15.76 17.98 -17.67
N GLY A 537 -15.55 16.67 -17.53
CA GLY A 537 -14.20 16.09 -17.58
C GLY A 537 -13.56 16.21 -18.96
N VAL A 538 -14.35 16.22 -20.02
CA VAL A 538 -13.86 16.43 -21.38
C VAL A 538 -13.33 17.86 -21.54
N GLU A 539 -14.08 18.85 -21.05
CA GLU A 539 -13.69 20.26 -21.06
C GLU A 539 -12.40 20.52 -20.29
N ILE A 540 -12.20 19.82 -19.17
CA ILE A 540 -10.98 19.89 -18.35
C ILE A 540 -9.77 19.30 -19.08
N TYR A 541 -9.88 18.05 -19.54
CA TYR A 541 -8.69 17.28 -19.94
C TYR A 541 -8.34 17.45 -21.41
N ARG A 542 -9.31 17.60 -22.33
CA ARG A 542 -9.03 17.66 -23.77
C ARG A 542 -8.08 18.80 -24.17
N PRO A 543 -8.17 20.02 -23.62
CA PRO A 543 -7.23 21.10 -23.95
C PRO A 543 -5.82 20.86 -23.38
N ALA A 544 -5.69 19.98 -22.38
CA ALA A 544 -4.47 19.78 -21.61
C ALA A 544 -3.61 18.59 -22.09
N THR A 545 -4.11 17.77 -23.03
CA THR A 545 -3.38 16.62 -23.56
C THR A 545 -3.64 16.41 -25.06
N GLY A 546 -2.65 15.85 -25.76
CA GLY A 546 -2.81 15.36 -27.14
C GLY A 546 -3.48 13.98 -27.24
N ARG A 547 -3.77 13.34 -26.11
CA ARG A 547 -4.43 12.01 -26.06
C ARG A 547 -5.95 12.13 -26.22
N PRO A 548 -6.64 11.11 -26.76
CA PRO A 548 -8.10 11.08 -26.78
C PRO A 548 -8.68 11.22 -25.37
N VAL A 549 -9.71 12.06 -25.24
CA VAL A 549 -10.52 12.20 -24.02
C VAL A 549 -11.96 11.87 -24.36
N THR A 550 -12.46 10.75 -23.82
CA THR A 550 -13.75 10.16 -24.17
C THR A 550 -14.68 10.16 -22.97
N ASN A 551 -15.85 10.79 -23.11
CA ASN A 551 -16.95 10.61 -22.17
C ASN A 551 -17.60 9.24 -22.41
N VAL A 552 -17.41 8.31 -21.47
CA VAL A 552 -18.02 6.98 -21.51
C VAL A 552 -19.17 6.85 -20.51
N GLY A 553 -19.32 7.80 -19.59
CA GLY A 553 -20.31 7.77 -18.54
C GLY A 553 -19.90 6.90 -17.34
N MET A 554 -20.67 7.04 -16.26
CA MET A 554 -20.62 6.19 -15.07
C MET A 554 -22.06 5.79 -14.73
N CYS A 555 -22.28 4.56 -14.26
CA CYS A 555 -23.61 4.13 -13.84
C CYS A 555 -23.90 4.49 -12.39
N VAL A 556 -25.17 4.43 -12.02
CA VAL A 556 -25.58 4.31 -10.61
C VAL A 556 -25.50 2.84 -10.20
N ALA A 557 -25.21 2.58 -8.92
CA ALA A 557 -25.27 1.22 -8.37
C ALA A 557 -26.70 0.65 -8.49
N GLU A 558 -26.81 -0.65 -8.73
CA GLU A 558 -28.10 -1.35 -8.64
C GLU A 558 -28.58 -1.29 -7.18
N MET A 559 -29.70 -0.61 -6.96
CA MET A 559 -30.26 -0.40 -5.63
C MET A 559 -31.30 -1.47 -5.29
N PRO A 560 -31.31 -2.01 -4.06
CA PRO A 560 -32.40 -2.84 -3.60
C PRO A 560 -33.70 -2.03 -3.53
N GLU A 561 -34.83 -2.71 -3.56
CA GLU A 561 -36.12 -2.07 -3.30
C GLU A 561 -36.14 -1.55 -1.87
N VAL A 562 -36.38 -0.23 -1.71
CA VAL A 562 -36.45 0.42 -0.41
C VAL A 562 -37.90 0.78 -0.11
N ASP A 563 -38.45 0.20 0.96
CA ASP A 563 -39.74 0.66 1.50
C ASP A 563 -39.58 2.07 2.07
N ARG A 564 -40.07 3.06 1.32
CA ARG A 564 -40.00 4.47 1.69
C ARG A 564 -40.74 4.78 3.00
N ALA A 565 -41.84 4.08 3.31
CA ALA A 565 -42.58 4.28 4.54
C ALA A 565 -41.80 3.76 5.75
N GLN A 566 -41.17 2.60 5.62
CA GLN A 566 -40.26 2.06 6.64
C GLN A 566 -39.04 2.97 6.83
N ALA A 567 -38.38 3.38 5.74
CA ALA A 567 -37.25 4.31 5.75
C ALA A 567 -37.60 5.63 6.45
N ARG A 568 -38.79 6.18 6.14
CA ARG A 568 -39.32 7.38 6.79
C ARG A 568 -39.56 7.19 8.29
N ALA A 569 -40.13 6.05 8.69
CA ALA A 569 -40.34 5.74 10.09
C ALA A 569 -39.01 5.62 10.86
N GLY A 570 -38.01 4.94 10.27
CA GLY A 570 -36.66 4.82 10.81
C GLY A 570 -35.96 6.16 10.97
N LEU A 571 -36.02 7.03 9.95
CA LEU A 571 -35.48 8.39 10.00
C LEU A 571 -36.10 9.18 11.16
N ARG A 572 -37.43 9.16 11.30
CA ARG A 572 -38.14 9.88 12.37
C ARG A 572 -37.76 9.35 13.75
N ALA A 573 -37.71 8.03 13.91
CA ALA A 573 -37.31 7.41 15.17
C ALA A 573 -35.87 7.79 15.54
N ARG A 574 -34.96 7.82 14.56
CA ARG A 574 -33.55 8.14 14.77
C ARG A 574 -33.33 9.57 15.27
N PHE A 575 -34.04 10.54 14.72
CA PHE A 575 -33.82 11.96 15.02
C PHE A 575 -34.92 12.59 15.90
N GLY A 576 -35.95 11.84 16.29
CA GLY A 576 -37.09 12.36 17.05
C GLY A 576 -37.94 13.38 16.27
N PHE A 577 -38.04 13.24 14.95
CA PHE A 577 -38.79 14.18 14.11
C PHE A 577 -40.30 13.94 14.14
N ALA A 578 -41.08 15.01 13.96
CA ALA A 578 -42.54 14.94 13.90
C ALA A 578 -43.03 14.22 12.63
N ARG A 579 -44.28 13.74 12.67
CA ARG A 579 -44.88 12.94 11.57
C ARG A 579 -45.08 13.72 10.27
N ASP A 580 -45.03 15.04 10.30
CA ASP A 580 -45.23 15.95 9.17
C ASP A 580 -43.96 16.73 8.80
N SER A 581 -42.82 16.45 9.46
CA SER A 581 -41.57 17.16 9.19
C SER A 581 -41.05 16.92 7.77
N PHE A 582 -40.76 17.99 7.03
CA PHE A 582 -40.09 17.94 5.73
C PHE A 582 -38.57 17.95 5.92
N VAL A 583 -37.88 16.91 5.46
CA VAL A 583 -36.47 16.65 5.74
C VAL A 583 -35.62 16.84 4.48
N PHE A 584 -34.76 17.84 4.52
CA PHE A 584 -33.65 18.03 3.59
C PHE A 584 -32.45 17.20 4.04
N PHE A 585 -31.80 16.53 3.11
CA PHE A 585 -30.66 15.66 3.36
C PHE A 585 -29.47 16.09 2.52
N LEU A 586 -28.31 16.28 3.14
CA LEU A 586 -27.03 16.35 2.43
C LEU A 586 -26.06 15.31 2.97
N SER A 587 -25.22 14.76 2.08
CA SER A 587 -24.20 13.81 2.46
C SER A 587 -22.85 14.09 1.78
N PHE A 588 -21.76 13.97 2.54
CA PHE A 588 -20.38 14.06 2.02
C PHE A 588 -19.39 13.40 2.99
N ASP A 589 -18.15 13.14 2.54
CA ASP A 589 -17.05 12.78 3.44
C ASP A 589 -16.26 14.04 3.81
N SER A 590 -15.93 14.20 5.10
CA SER A 590 -15.11 15.33 5.57
C SER A 590 -13.70 15.35 4.97
N PHE A 591 -13.19 14.22 4.50
CA PHE A 591 -11.93 14.15 3.74
C PHE A 591 -12.05 14.63 2.28
N SER A 592 -13.25 14.89 1.76
CA SER A 592 -13.50 15.34 0.38
C SER A 592 -13.48 16.86 0.17
N PHE A 593 -12.80 17.61 1.05
CA PHE A 593 -12.73 19.08 1.13
C PHE A 593 -14.07 19.75 1.42
N VAL A 594 -14.23 20.20 2.67
CA VAL A 594 -15.49 20.80 3.17
C VAL A 594 -15.89 22.03 2.35
N ARG A 595 -14.93 22.88 1.98
CA ARG A 595 -15.16 24.07 1.15
C ARG A 595 -15.75 23.73 -0.21
N ARG A 596 -15.21 22.73 -0.89
CA ARG A 596 -15.75 22.27 -2.17
C ARG A 596 -17.20 21.77 -2.05
N LYS A 597 -17.51 21.03 -0.98
CA LYS A 597 -18.87 20.51 -0.72
C LYS A 597 -19.85 21.56 -0.22
N ASN A 598 -19.34 22.66 0.36
CA ASN A 598 -20.08 23.84 0.80
C ASN A 598 -21.31 23.57 1.71
N PRO A 599 -21.21 22.73 2.76
CA PRO A 599 -22.31 22.51 3.71
C PRO A 599 -22.70 23.79 4.46
N ALA A 600 -21.77 24.73 4.68
CA ALA A 600 -22.06 26.03 5.28
C ALA A 600 -23.03 26.86 4.42
N GLY A 601 -22.85 26.85 3.09
CA GLY A 601 -23.78 27.46 2.15
C GLY A 601 -25.18 26.83 2.23
N ALA A 602 -25.25 25.50 2.32
CA ALA A 602 -26.51 24.77 2.48
C ALA A 602 -27.24 25.15 3.79
N VAL A 603 -26.52 25.24 4.91
CA VAL A 603 -27.06 25.68 6.20
C VAL A 603 -27.60 27.11 6.13
N ARG A 604 -26.84 28.03 5.54
CA ARG A 604 -27.25 29.43 5.38
C ARG A 604 -28.52 29.54 4.53
N ALA A 605 -28.55 28.89 3.37
CA ALA A 605 -29.70 28.91 2.48
C ALA A 605 -30.95 28.29 3.13
N PHE A 606 -30.79 27.19 3.89
CA PHE A 606 -31.88 26.58 4.66
C PHE A 606 -32.50 27.54 5.68
N ARG A 607 -31.67 28.24 6.47
CA ARG A 607 -32.14 29.19 7.48
C ARG A 607 -32.88 30.37 6.86
N ASP A 608 -32.38 30.90 5.75
CA ASP A 608 -33.00 32.03 5.05
C ASP A 608 -34.26 31.63 4.28
N ALA A 609 -34.32 30.39 3.76
CA ALA A 609 -35.52 29.84 3.14
C ALA A 609 -36.65 29.68 4.15
N PHE A 610 -36.32 29.29 5.38
CA PHE A 610 -37.27 28.92 6.42
C PHE A 610 -36.94 29.61 7.76
N PRO A 611 -37.09 30.93 7.90
CA PRO A 611 -36.73 31.61 9.14
C PRO A 611 -37.58 31.14 10.34
N ASN A 612 -38.87 30.82 10.11
CA ASN A 612 -39.85 30.54 11.16
C ASN A 612 -40.68 29.26 10.92
N ASP A 613 -40.29 28.37 10.01
CA ASP A 613 -41.03 27.12 9.76
C ASP A 613 -40.52 25.99 10.68
N PRO A 614 -41.26 25.59 11.73
CA PRO A 614 -40.85 24.50 12.62
C PRO A 614 -41.07 23.12 11.99
N GLY A 615 -41.69 23.04 10.81
CA GLY A 615 -41.98 21.81 10.08
C GLY A 615 -40.85 21.33 9.17
N VAL A 616 -39.75 22.08 9.02
CA VAL A 616 -38.60 21.66 8.19
C VAL A 616 -37.42 21.17 9.04
N ARG A 617 -36.63 20.25 8.49
CA ARG A 617 -35.40 19.71 9.09
C ARG A 617 -34.28 19.67 8.06
N LEU A 618 -33.04 19.86 8.51
CA LEU A 618 -31.83 19.67 7.71
C LEU A 618 -30.96 18.61 8.38
N VAL A 619 -30.72 17.50 7.68
CA VAL A 619 -29.83 16.43 8.13
C VAL A 619 -28.55 16.48 7.29
N ILE A 620 -27.42 16.64 7.97
CA ILE A 620 -26.08 16.66 7.40
C ILE A 620 -25.40 15.33 7.75
N LYS A 621 -25.39 14.38 6.82
CA LYS A 621 -24.62 13.14 6.99
C LYS A 621 -23.18 13.37 6.58
N THR A 622 -22.25 13.07 7.49
CA THR A 622 -20.82 13.08 7.22
C THR A 622 -20.13 11.87 7.83
N GLN A 623 -18.82 11.76 7.60
CA GLN A 623 -17.92 10.84 8.29
C GLN A 623 -16.54 11.51 8.40
N ASN A 624 -15.68 10.95 9.25
CA ASN A 624 -14.31 11.41 9.48
C ASN A 624 -14.17 12.85 10.01
N ARG A 625 -15.26 13.51 10.43
CA ARG A 625 -15.20 14.91 10.87
C ARG A 625 -14.21 15.11 12.02
N ARG A 626 -14.22 14.21 13.00
CA ARG A 626 -13.31 14.25 14.16
C ARG A 626 -11.85 13.93 13.84
N ARG A 627 -11.54 13.49 12.62
CA ARG A 627 -10.19 13.12 12.15
C ARG A 627 -9.54 14.23 11.33
N ILE A 628 -10.20 15.38 11.15
CA ILE A 628 -9.63 16.54 10.47
C ILE A 628 -8.62 17.24 11.39
N SER A 629 -7.35 17.27 10.97
CA SER A 629 -6.28 18.01 11.64
C SER A 629 -6.03 19.40 11.05
N ASP A 630 -6.56 19.69 9.87
CA ASP A 630 -6.38 20.98 9.18
C ASP A 630 -7.20 22.12 9.86
N PRO A 631 -6.56 23.25 10.22
CA PRO A 631 -7.24 24.38 10.86
C PRO A 631 -8.35 25.03 10.01
N ALA A 632 -8.16 25.16 8.70
CA ALA A 632 -9.16 25.77 7.81
C ALA A 632 -10.41 24.89 7.71
N HIS A 633 -10.23 23.57 7.59
CA HIS A 633 -11.35 22.64 7.61
C HIS A 633 -12.07 22.62 8.96
N ARG A 634 -11.36 22.78 10.08
CA ARG A 634 -11.97 22.92 11.41
C ARG A 634 -12.84 24.18 11.52
N ALA A 635 -12.35 25.32 11.03
CA ALA A 635 -13.09 26.57 11.07
C ALA A 635 -14.45 26.50 10.34
N GLU A 636 -14.53 25.76 9.23
CA GLU A 636 -15.81 25.50 8.54
C GLU A 636 -16.80 24.73 9.41
N TRP A 637 -16.30 23.71 10.13
CA TRP A 637 -17.13 22.91 11.05
C TRP A 637 -17.58 23.71 12.26
N ASP A 638 -16.73 24.58 12.82
CA ASP A 638 -17.09 25.44 13.95
C ASP A 638 -18.30 26.33 13.60
N GLY A 639 -18.34 26.86 12.37
CA GLY A 639 -19.48 27.63 11.87
C GLY A 639 -20.76 26.81 11.76
N ILE A 640 -20.68 25.57 11.27
CA ILE A 640 -21.83 24.66 11.18
C ILE A 640 -22.34 24.28 12.58
N GLU A 641 -21.44 24.00 13.52
CA GLU A 641 -21.81 23.71 14.90
C GLU A 641 -22.48 24.89 15.59
N ALA A 642 -21.98 26.11 15.37
CA ALA A 642 -22.61 27.32 15.87
C ALA A 642 -24.04 27.46 15.32
N ALA A 643 -24.24 27.17 14.03
CA ALA A 643 -25.57 27.15 13.43
C ALA A 643 -26.48 26.06 14.02
N MET A 644 -25.96 24.86 14.28
CA MET A 644 -26.73 23.79 14.94
C MET A 644 -27.16 24.15 16.36
N ARG A 645 -26.27 24.79 17.15
CA ARG A 645 -26.60 25.25 18.49
C ARG A 645 -27.70 26.34 18.47
N ALA A 646 -27.71 27.15 17.42
CA ALA A 646 -28.68 28.23 17.26
C ALA A 646 -30.01 27.77 16.63
N ASP A 647 -30.04 26.64 15.92
CA ASP A 647 -31.21 26.16 15.20
C ASP A 647 -31.41 24.64 15.38
N PRO A 648 -32.34 24.20 16.24
CA PRO A 648 -32.56 22.77 16.55
C PRO A 648 -33.13 21.97 15.36
N ARG A 649 -33.44 22.62 14.23
CA ARG A 649 -33.89 21.94 13.01
C ARG A 649 -32.74 21.33 12.23
N ILE A 650 -31.49 21.65 12.57
CA ILE A 650 -30.27 21.20 11.89
C ILE A 650 -29.62 20.09 12.72
N ALA A 651 -29.42 18.92 12.11
CA ALA A 651 -28.78 17.76 12.74
C ALA A 651 -27.58 17.30 11.92
N VAL A 652 -26.46 16.96 12.58
CA VAL A 652 -25.29 16.33 11.95
C VAL A 652 -25.22 14.87 12.38
N LEU A 653 -25.06 13.98 11.40
CA LEU A 653 -24.83 12.56 11.57
C LEU A 653 -23.40 12.23 11.11
N ASP A 654 -22.46 12.14 12.04
CA ASP A 654 -21.03 11.82 11.77
C ASP A 654 -20.77 10.32 11.98
N GLU A 655 -21.13 9.51 10.97
CA GLU A 655 -21.06 8.05 11.03
C GLU A 655 -20.62 7.44 9.69
N THR A 656 -19.74 6.44 9.78
CA THR A 656 -19.45 5.54 8.67
C THR A 656 -20.59 4.54 8.54
N MET A 657 -21.30 4.57 7.41
CA MET A 657 -22.44 3.71 7.13
C MET A 657 -22.14 2.87 5.90
N ASP A 658 -22.64 1.64 5.85
CA ASP A 658 -22.69 0.90 4.59
C ASP A 658 -23.68 1.58 3.60
N HIS A 659 -23.56 1.20 2.34
CA HIS A 659 -24.35 1.83 1.26
C HIS A 659 -25.85 1.56 1.43
N ALA A 660 -26.26 0.36 1.86
CA ALA A 660 -27.66 0.01 2.03
C ALA A 660 -28.33 0.86 3.12
N ALA A 661 -27.66 1.06 4.25
CA ALA A 661 -28.12 1.92 5.33
C ALA A 661 -28.17 3.39 4.91
N LEU A 662 -27.20 3.85 4.10
CA LEU A 662 -27.21 5.21 3.56
C LEU A 662 -28.38 5.43 2.59
N TRP A 663 -28.64 4.50 1.68
CA TRP A 663 -29.79 4.55 0.78
C TRP A 663 -31.11 4.50 1.53
N HIS A 664 -31.21 3.65 2.56
CA HIS A 664 -32.41 3.60 3.42
C HIS A 664 -32.64 4.94 4.13
N LEU A 665 -31.59 5.57 4.66
CA LEU A 665 -31.68 6.89 5.27
C LEU A 665 -32.12 7.96 4.25
N MET A 666 -31.50 7.97 3.07
CA MET A 666 -31.78 8.92 2.00
C MET A 666 -33.22 8.78 1.48
N ALA A 667 -33.70 7.55 1.28
CA ALA A 667 -35.06 7.25 0.85
C ALA A 667 -36.11 7.77 1.84
N GLY A 668 -35.80 7.85 3.14
CA GLY A 668 -36.68 8.43 4.15
C GLY A 668 -36.81 9.96 4.09
N CYS A 669 -35.96 10.65 3.32
CA CYS A 669 -35.92 12.11 3.25
C CYS A 669 -36.83 12.66 2.13
N ASP A 670 -37.16 13.95 2.19
CA ASP A 670 -38.08 14.59 1.23
C ASP A 670 -37.35 15.34 0.11
N ALA A 671 -36.09 15.75 0.32
CA ALA A 671 -35.24 16.33 -0.72
C ALA A 671 -33.75 16.11 -0.42
N TYR A 672 -32.97 15.88 -1.47
CA TYR A 672 -31.51 15.87 -1.41
C TYR A 672 -30.97 17.26 -1.76
N LEU A 673 -30.09 17.81 -0.93
CA LEU A 673 -29.53 19.15 -1.09
C LEU A 673 -28.02 19.08 -1.33
N SER A 674 -27.55 19.70 -2.41
CA SER A 674 -26.13 19.79 -2.74
C SER A 674 -25.78 21.15 -3.34
N LEU A 675 -25.45 22.12 -2.47
CA LEU A 675 -24.93 23.43 -2.89
C LEU A 675 -23.40 23.40 -3.08
N HIS A 676 -22.88 22.32 -3.66
CA HIS A 676 -21.45 22.14 -3.89
C HIS A 676 -20.89 23.23 -4.81
N ARG A 677 -19.59 23.48 -4.71
CA ARG A 677 -18.87 24.34 -5.66
C ARG A 677 -18.46 23.60 -6.93
N SER A 678 -18.14 22.31 -6.79
CA SER A 678 -17.88 21.41 -7.91
C SER A 678 -17.90 19.94 -7.48
N GLU A 679 -18.21 19.04 -8.40
CA GLU A 679 -18.24 17.58 -8.27
C GLU A 679 -17.71 16.92 -9.55
N GLY A 680 -16.86 15.90 -9.42
CA GLY A 680 -16.40 15.12 -10.58
C GLY A 680 -17.48 14.21 -11.17
N TRP A 681 -18.50 13.84 -10.37
CA TRP A 681 -19.65 13.05 -10.83
C TRP A 681 -20.93 13.34 -10.06
N GLY A 682 -20.88 13.22 -8.72
CA GLY A 682 -22.03 13.49 -7.85
C GLY A 682 -22.86 12.26 -7.48
N PHE A 683 -22.20 11.18 -7.00
CA PHE A 683 -22.86 9.93 -6.59
C PHE A 683 -24.10 10.14 -5.69
N GLY A 684 -24.00 10.97 -4.65
CA GLY A 684 -25.15 11.20 -3.77
C GLY A 684 -26.39 11.80 -4.46
N MET A 685 -26.20 12.61 -5.51
CA MET A 685 -27.32 13.18 -6.28
C MET A 685 -27.96 12.14 -7.20
N ILE A 686 -27.16 11.39 -7.98
CA ILE A 686 -27.73 10.37 -8.88
C ILE A 686 -28.36 9.21 -8.09
N GLU A 687 -27.83 8.90 -6.90
CA GLU A 687 -28.43 7.94 -5.97
C GLU A 687 -29.77 8.45 -5.42
N ALA A 688 -29.87 9.74 -5.06
CA ALA A 688 -31.15 10.34 -4.67
C ALA A 688 -32.19 10.26 -5.79
N MET A 689 -31.79 10.56 -7.03
CA MET A 689 -32.67 10.44 -8.20
C MET A 689 -33.13 8.99 -8.42
N ALA A 690 -32.25 8.00 -8.25
CA ALA A 690 -32.59 6.58 -8.33
C ALA A 690 -33.61 6.15 -7.25
N LEU A 691 -33.60 6.80 -6.09
CA LEU A 691 -34.55 6.60 -4.99
C LEU A 691 -35.83 7.45 -5.12
N ARG A 692 -36.02 8.17 -6.24
CA ARG A 692 -37.11 9.15 -6.43
C ARG A 692 -37.14 10.25 -5.37
N VAL A 693 -35.98 10.58 -4.81
CA VAL A 693 -35.80 11.73 -3.92
C VAL A 693 -35.44 12.94 -4.80
N PRO A 694 -36.23 14.02 -4.79
CA PRO A 694 -35.96 15.22 -5.59
C PRO A 694 -34.65 15.88 -5.15
N VAL A 695 -33.92 16.44 -6.12
CA VAL A 695 -32.59 17.02 -5.90
C VAL A 695 -32.63 18.53 -6.08
N VAL A 696 -32.11 19.26 -5.08
CA VAL A 696 -31.75 20.69 -5.18
C VAL A 696 -30.23 20.76 -5.27
N CYS A 697 -29.69 21.27 -6.38
CA CYS A 697 -28.25 21.28 -6.57
C CYS A 697 -27.71 22.48 -7.35
N THR A 698 -26.44 22.79 -7.14
CA THR A 698 -25.69 23.74 -7.97
C THR A 698 -25.68 23.28 -9.43
N ALA A 699 -25.91 24.21 -10.35
CA ALA A 699 -25.89 24.02 -11.80
C ALA A 699 -24.47 24.18 -12.35
N TYR A 700 -23.53 23.37 -11.88
CA TYR A 700 -22.11 23.47 -12.24
C TYR A 700 -21.41 22.13 -12.09
N SER A 701 -20.51 21.77 -13.02
CA SER A 701 -19.65 20.58 -13.02
C SER A 701 -20.32 19.24 -13.40
N GLY A 702 -19.76 18.11 -12.94
CA GLY A 702 -20.05 16.75 -13.42
C GLY A 702 -21.49 16.28 -13.20
N ASN A 703 -22.22 16.84 -12.23
CA ASN A 703 -23.62 16.52 -11.99
C ASN A 703 -24.53 16.93 -13.15
N MET A 704 -24.13 17.91 -13.97
CA MET A 704 -24.89 18.37 -15.14
C MET A 704 -25.06 17.29 -16.21
N ALA A 705 -24.33 16.17 -16.12
CA ALA A 705 -24.58 14.99 -16.95
C ALA A 705 -26.01 14.41 -16.76
N PHE A 706 -26.59 14.55 -15.56
CA PHE A 706 -27.91 14.02 -15.21
C PHE A 706 -28.85 15.02 -14.54
N CYS A 707 -28.35 16.18 -14.09
CA CYS A 707 -29.13 17.29 -13.57
C CYS A 707 -29.44 18.33 -14.67
N ASN A 708 -30.72 18.61 -14.89
CA ASN A 708 -31.21 19.69 -15.75
C ASN A 708 -32.53 20.25 -15.16
N ASP A 709 -33.16 21.23 -15.82
CA ASP A 709 -34.40 21.87 -15.33
C ASP A 709 -35.59 20.92 -15.17
N ASP A 710 -35.59 19.79 -15.88
CA ASP A 710 -36.62 18.76 -15.81
C ASP A 710 -36.36 17.75 -14.69
N THR A 711 -35.09 17.50 -14.33
CA THR A 711 -34.70 16.47 -13.36
C THR A 711 -34.30 17.02 -11.99
N ALA A 712 -34.04 18.33 -11.87
CA ALA A 712 -33.53 18.93 -10.65
C ALA A 712 -34.06 20.35 -10.41
N PHE A 713 -33.96 20.78 -9.15
CA PHE A 713 -34.12 22.17 -8.74
C PHE A 713 -32.75 22.84 -8.79
N LEU A 714 -32.41 23.39 -9.96
CA LEU A 714 -31.09 23.96 -10.23
C LEU A 714 -30.88 25.32 -9.57
N VAL A 715 -29.71 25.49 -8.97
CA VAL A 715 -29.21 26.74 -8.41
C VAL A 715 -28.06 27.22 -9.31
N GLY A 716 -28.22 28.35 -9.97
CA GLY A 716 -27.17 28.93 -10.81
C GLY A 716 -25.86 29.15 -10.04
N ALA A 717 -24.75 29.19 -10.76
CA ALA A 717 -23.43 29.38 -10.16
C ALA A 717 -22.61 30.41 -10.96
N SER A 718 -21.72 31.11 -10.26
CA SER A 718 -20.75 32.02 -10.87
C SER A 718 -19.32 31.49 -10.69
N PRO A 719 -18.45 31.57 -11.70
CA PRO A 719 -17.07 31.13 -11.53
C PRO A 719 -16.37 31.98 -10.48
N VAL A 720 -15.69 31.33 -9.54
CA VAL A 720 -14.81 31.96 -8.55
C VAL A 720 -13.49 31.17 -8.49
N GLU A 721 -12.39 31.90 -8.40
CA GLU A 721 -11.05 31.32 -8.26
C GLU A 721 -10.92 30.61 -6.91
N ALA A 722 -10.36 29.40 -6.92
CA ALA A 722 -10.02 28.68 -5.71
C ALA A 722 -8.71 29.23 -5.15
N ALA A 723 -8.66 29.54 -3.85
CA ALA A 723 -7.43 29.96 -3.20
C ALA A 723 -6.54 28.76 -2.85
N PRO A 724 -5.22 28.96 -2.66
CA PRO A 724 -4.35 27.93 -2.07
C PRO A 724 -4.93 27.41 -0.75
N GLY A 725 -5.13 26.10 -0.63
CA GLY A 725 -5.72 25.44 0.53
C GLY A 725 -7.24 25.26 0.49
N ASP A 726 -7.95 25.87 -0.48
CA ASP A 726 -9.39 25.62 -0.68
C ASP A 726 -9.65 24.21 -1.26
N TYR A 727 -8.71 23.70 -2.06
CA TYR A 727 -8.71 22.36 -2.62
C TYR A 727 -7.27 21.82 -2.78
N ILE A 728 -7.13 20.52 -3.07
CA ILE A 728 -5.84 19.93 -3.41
C ILE A 728 -5.30 20.45 -4.74
N PHE A 729 -3.99 20.70 -4.78
CA PHE A 729 -3.22 21.02 -5.98
C PHE A 729 -3.72 22.25 -6.77
N VAL A 730 -4.38 23.19 -6.07
CA VAL A 730 -4.87 24.44 -6.67
C VAL A 730 -3.71 25.25 -7.24
N ARG A 731 -3.90 25.73 -8.46
CA ARG A 731 -3.01 26.68 -9.15
C ARG A 731 -3.72 28.02 -9.35
N PRO A 732 -2.95 29.12 -9.48
CA PRO A 732 -3.52 30.42 -9.84
C PRO A 732 -4.40 30.33 -11.08
N GLY A 733 -5.56 30.97 -11.03
CA GLY A 733 -6.54 31.03 -12.11
C GLY A 733 -7.49 29.85 -12.22
N GLN A 734 -7.35 28.79 -11.41
CA GLN A 734 -8.30 27.67 -11.42
C GLN A 734 -9.60 28.05 -10.70
N CYS A 735 -10.72 27.82 -11.37
CA CYS A 735 -12.04 28.19 -10.85
C CYS A 735 -12.93 26.97 -10.56
N TRP A 736 -13.97 27.24 -9.76
CA TRP A 736 -15.15 26.41 -9.56
C TRP A 736 -16.41 27.29 -9.49
N GLY A 737 -17.61 26.73 -9.36
CA GLY A 737 -18.86 27.48 -9.34
C GLY A 737 -19.33 27.84 -7.93
N GLU A 738 -19.36 29.12 -7.54
CA GLU A 738 -20.05 29.55 -6.33
C GLU A 738 -21.56 29.57 -6.57
N PRO A 739 -22.37 28.80 -5.81
CA PRO A 739 -23.82 28.78 -5.97
C PRO A 739 -24.47 30.12 -5.58
N ASP A 740 -25.44 30.57 -6.37
CA ASP A 740 -26.22 31.76 -6.09
C ASP A 740 -27.13 31.54 -4.87
N HIS A 741 -26.88 32.32 -3.82
CA HIS A 741 -27.58 32.18 -2.54
C HIS A 741 -29.08 32.48 -2.63
N ALA A 742 -29.48 33.50 -3.40
CA ALA A 742 -30.88 33.89 -3.54
C ALA A 742 -31.67 32.81 -4.31
N GLN A 743 -31.09 32.24 -5.36
CA GLN A 743 -31.67 31.11 -6.08
C GLN A 743 -31.74 29.87 -5.21
N ALA A 744 -30.71 29.57 -4.40
CA ALA A 744 -30.76 28.46 -3.45
C ALA A 744 -31.95 28.59 -2.49
N VAL A 745 -32.16 29.78 -1.93
CA VAL A 745 -33.32 30.07 -1.07
C VAL A 745 -34.65 29.87 -1.82
N ALA A 746 -34.75 30.35 -3.07
CA ALA A 746 -35.94 30.17 -3.89
C ALA A 746 -36.23 28.70 -4.20
N GLN A 747 -35.22 27.91 -4.59
CA GLN A 747 -35.36 26.50 -4.91
C GLN A 747 -35.73 25.65 -3.69
N LEU A 748 -35.16 25.96 -2.51
CA LEU A 748 -35.55 25.31 -1.26
C LEU A 748 -37.02 25.55 -0.93
N ARG A 749 -37.51 26.78 -1.10
CA ARG A 749 -38.94 27.11 -0.93
C ARG A 749 -39.81 26.39 -1.95
N ALA A 750 -39.38 26.32 -3.21
CA ALA A 750 -40.12 25.65 -4.28
C ALA A 750 -40.28 24.15 -4.02
N VAL A 751 -39.20 23.43 -3.68
CA VAL A 751 -39.28 21.98 -3.43
C VAL A 751 -40.14 21.63 -2.21
N ARG A 752 -40.18 22.52 -1.20
CA ARG A 752 -41.04 22.39 -0.01
C ARG A 752 -42.51 22.74 -0.29
N GLY A 753 -42.74 23.76 -1.10
CA GLY A 753 -44.05 24.39 -1.30
C GLY A 753 -44.88 23.80 -2.45
N ASP A 754 -44.26 23.21 -3.47
CA ASP A 754 -44.94 22.69 -4.65
C ASP A 754 -44.77 21.17 -4.76
N ALA A 755 -45.81 20.43 -4.33
CA ALA A 755 -45.80 18.98 -4.38
C ALA A 755 -45.85 18.42 -5.80
N ALA A 756 -46.63 19.03 -6.69
CA ALA A 756 -46.79 18.55 -8.05
C ALA A 756 -45.47 18.70 -8.83
N LEU A 757 -44.81 19.87 -8.71
CA LEU A 757 -43.52 20.10 -9.34
C LEU A 757 -42.44 19.16 -8.79
N ARG A 758 -42.40 18.96 -7.47
CA ARG A 758 -41.46 18.05 -6.83
C ARG A 758 -41.61 16.61 -7.33
N ASP A 759 -42.83 16.11 -7.38
CA ASP A 759 -43.11 14.73 -7.78
C ASP A 759 -42.86 14.55 -9.30
N ALA A 760 -43.17 15.57 -10.12
CA ALA A 760 -42.87 15.58 -11.55
C ALA A 760 -41.35 15.51 -11.81
N ARG A 761 -40.55 16.34 -11.15
CA ARG A 761 -39.08 16.35 -11.29
C ARG A 761 -38.45 15.06 -10.78
N ALA A 762 -38.90 14.55 -9.62
CA ALA A 762 -38.41 13.27 -9.09
C ALA A 762 -38.72 12.09 -10.04
N GLY A 763 -39.91 12.10 -10.66
CA GLY A 763 -40.29 11.11 -11.67
C GLY A 763 -39.41 11.19 -12.92
N ALA A 764 -39.24 12.39 -13.48
CA ALA A 764 -38.39 12.62 -14.64
C ALA A 764 -36.93 12.23 -14.38
N ALA A 765 -36.40 12.59 -13.21
CA ALA A 765 -35.05 12.23 -12.78
C ALA A 765 -34.88 10.71 -12.69
N TRP A 766 -35.84 10.01 -12.09
CA TRP A 766 -35.81 8.56 -11.99
C TRP A 766 -35.83 7.89 -13.37
N CYS A 767 -36.73 8.31 -14.27
CA CYS A 767 -36.76 7.79 -15.65
C CYS A 767 -35.42 8.01 -16.35
N ASN A 768 -34.88 9.24 -16.28
CA ASN A 768 -33.58 9.57 -16.88
C ASN A 768 -32.45 8.69 -16.33
N VAL A 769 -32.43 8.39 -15.02
CA VAL A 769 -31.46 7.49 -14.42
C VAL A 769 -31.62 6.06 -14.93
N GLN A 770 -32.83 5.52 -14.96
CA GLN A 770 -33.08 4.16 -15.45
C GLN A 770 -32.70 4.01 -16.94
N ASP A 771 -33.06 5.00 -17.76
CA ASP A 771 -32.89 4.93 -19.21
C ASP A 771 -31.42 5.14 -19.64
N ARG A 772 -30.67 5.98 -18.91
CA ARG A 772 -29.36 6.47 -19.40
C ARG A 772 -28.18 6.16 -18.49
N PHE A 773 -28.42 5.83 -17.21
CA PHE A 773 -27.40 5.66 -16.18
C PHE A 773 -27.52 4.36 -15.39
N ALA A 774 -28.48 3.49 -15.71
CA ALA A 774 -28.45 2.10 -15.26
C ALA A 774 -27.22 1.37 -15.84
N ALA A 775 -26.78 0.32 -15.15
CA ALA A 775 -25.58 -0.42 -15.52
C ALA A 775 -25.62 -0.93 -16.98
N ASP A 776 -26.76 -1.44 -17.44
CA ASP A 776 -26.93 -1.96 -18.81
C ASP A 776 -26.78 -0.86 -19.87
N ALA A 777 -27.35 0.33 -19.61
CA ALA A 777 -27.30 1.47 -20.52
C ALA A 777 -25.86 1.98 -20.72
N VAL A 778 -25.08 2.03 -19.64
CA VAL A 778 -23.68 2.51 -19.70
C VAL A 778 -22.72 1.42 -20.18
N ALA A 779 -22.96 0.14 -19.83
CA ALA A 779 -22.18 -0.99 -20.31
C ALA A 779 -22.11 -1.06 -21.85
N GLY A 780 -23.20 -0.72 -22.54
CA GLY A 780 -23.22 -0.62 -24.00
C GLY A 780 -22.20 0.39 -24.55
N ARG A 781 -22.01 1.54 -23.88
CA ARG A 781 -21.02 2.56 -24.28
C ARG A 781 -19.60 2.06 -24.08
N TYR A 782 -19.33 1.38 -22.96
CA TYR A 782 -18.03 0.80 -22.65
C TYR A 782 -17.67 -0.26 -23.70
N ALA A 783 -18.59 -1.19 -23.98
CA ALA A 783 -18.42 -2.23 -24.98
C ALA A 783 -18.14 -1.64 -26.38
N ALA A 784 -18.92 -0.63 -26.80
CA ALA A 784 -18.74 0.01 -28.10
C ALA A 784 -17.39 0.74 -28.24
N ARG A 785 -16.89 1.36 -27.17
CA ARG A 785 -15.57 1.99 -27.18
C ARG A 785 -14.45 0.95 -27.16
N LEU A 786 -14.55 -0.07 -26.32
CA LEU A 786 -13.55 -1.13 -26.21
C LEU A 786 -13.44 -1.95 -27.50
N ARG A 787 -14.55 -2.34 -28.15
CA ARG A 787 -14.48 -3.04 -29.44
C ARG A 787 -13.67 -2.26 -30.48
N ARG A 788 -13.90 -0.94 -30.60
CA ARG A 788 -13.11 -0.09 -31.51
C ARG A 788 -11.61 -0.08 -31.18
N ILE A 789 -11.26 -0.08 -29.89
CA ILE A 789 -9.85 -0.15 -29.45
C ILE A 789 -9.25 -1.53 -29.75
N LEU A 790 -10.03 -2.60 -29.54
CA LEU A 790 -9.61 -3.98 -29.72
C LEU A 790 -9.59 -4.43 -31.20
N GLU A 791 -10.33 -3.78 -32.09
CA GLU A 791 -10.34 -4.03 -33.55
C GLU A 791 -9.33 -3.16 -34.31
N GLY A 792 -9.02 -1.96 -33.79
CA GLY A 792 -8.04 -1.03 -34.38
C GLY A 792 -6.58 -1.35 -34.06
N ARG A 793 -6.33 -2.48 -33.40
CA ARG A 793 -5.02 -3.05 -33.06
C ARG A 793 -4.99 -4.48 -33.56
#